data_AF-A0A9W2UVH4-F1
#
_entry.id   AF-A0A9W2UVH4-F1
#
_cell.length_a   1.000
_cell.length_b   1.000
_cell.length_c   1.000
_cell.angle_alpha   90.00
_cell.angle_beta   90.00
_cell.angle_gamma   90.00
#
_symmetry.space_group_name_H-M   'P 1'
#
loop_
_entity.id
_entity.type
_entity.pdbx_description
1 polymer ?
#
loop_
_entity_poly.entity_id
_entity_poly.type
_entity_poly.pdbx_seq_one_letter_code
_entity_poly.pdbx_strand_id
1 'polypeptide(L)'
;MSREPRTYILFLFLFLSHGMASHRVPDSRQDLYPLLQKMAEEIIDGRYLNALLDLIQFQSSHGWTADLSHRVLAYLNSRNVAFTIPSLQAAMENHLEQRLYQPQKLLEDLKETDAQQFRTAMKCLLEDRKDRLELEDVVIDLGEIRKQALQSPGVNRSLFLITLERCFQVLNSLECVEILGRVLKGSSGSFLQPDIPGKLPRHLQEDAFKNLSAVFRDLYDQTSAHSQRALYTWMTGILQTSSNATDDSVSWVSAENLWILGRYMVHLSFEEITKISPVEIGLFISYDNATKQLDTVYDITPDLAQAFLERISSSSFDMRNTSTIHRLGLLVCFYHDLDLLDAAVAQVLLHQMIKCSHLRGFQAGVQKLKANLLDIATENQTLNETLGSLSDAVVALTHSQLESLSPEAVHGAISTLNQVSGWAKSQVIILSAKYLAHEKVLSFYNVSQMGVLLAGVGTQAFYSMDRRDLLQVLRSTISLHVSDLSPAQQQGVLSKMIEAGDTVSGIVEIQGAFFKEVSLFNLRREPGFNTTVLKEKELRRSQALFLFELLSKTTRRPEELLRTGQLVKGVTCSHIDAMNADSFLAHFHYFENNLSLLSPYQVNCLAWKYWEVSRSSLPPFLLAALPAHYLASVPASQCVPFLISLGKSRLDSLVLDTHKKNSVLRKVQQCLNNSIADEFMVDIVGDLLCHLPAATIYHGVSPRAWATALHRLRDCPHLSPEQKAAVRLRLLEQQGLPGNWTAETTKDLGPFLVLFSGDELSSIATKFPDILQQTASKMAGTLLPKEFLWAVFESVRNSSEKSLSSDPSPGCHGVVAPSSGDIFTLAEANACWAPEDLLCMEEHTFIRNVELLGAVRGFDQPQLMTLKEKAVQFWDMPSYWKEYHIVSLGRIALALDETELEQLDLSSIDTVASLSQQTEWTPGQAKSILQGFLEDSGYRIQDLKSFHLVGLGTTLCAMNITEVSLIKISEFRVVVARIGTLLCSTHVLAEFKRKAEVVFGDPAKWSGPVLQELGTIAAGLTKEELQMLDKDLMPYFQPSAIKCLPDEIFKELSAEQIASLGPENAAAVTPAQRRQLSVLQLQSLQRALDGAKTRSWLDTPPSASPTRTVSSASTLGAPSAWGLWLCCPLLVLMAETVW
;
A
#
# COMPACT_ATOMS: atom_id res chain seq x y z
N MET A 1 -28.54 -28.82 -6.43
CA MET A 1 -29.37 -27.86 -5.67
C MET A 1 -28.55 -27.41 -4.47
N SER A 2 -28.17 -26.13 -4.44
CA SER A 2 -27.34 -25.54 -3.38
C SER A 2 -28.04 -24.23 -3.00
N ARG A 3 -28.38 -24.04 -1.72
CA ARG A 3 -28.84 -22.75 -1.22
C ARG A 3 -27.63 -22.03 -0.65
N GLU A 4 -27.10 -21.08 -1.41
CA GLU A 4 -26.03 -20.20 -0.97
C GLU A 4 -26.48 -19.29 0.19
N PRO A 5 -25.55 -18.85 1.05
CA PRO A 5 -25.87 -18.02 2.20
C PRO A 5 -26.23 -16.61 1.73
N ARG A 6 -27.49 -16.24 1.93
CA ARG A 6 -27.89 -14.84 1.92
C ARG A 6 -27.19 -14.13 3.10
N THR A 7 -26.65 -12.95 2.86
CA THR A 7 -26.49 -11.84 3.81
C THR A 7 -27.16 -10.65 3.10
N TYR A 8 -27.86 -9.71 3.74
CA TYR A 8 -27.80 -9.21 5.11
C TYR A 8 -29.23 -8.92 5.64
N ILE A 9 -29.41 -8.87 6.97
CA ILE A 9 -30.56 -8.27 7.71
C ILE A 9 -31.98 -8.89 7.45
N LEU A 10 -32.13 -9.83 6.51
CA LEU A 10 -33.42 -10.47 6.17
C LEU A 10 -33.66 -11.85 6.81
N PHE A 11 -32.83 -12.30 7.77
CA PHE A 11 -32.83 -13.69 8.24
C PHE A 11 -33.92 -14.10 9.23
N LEU A 12 -34.70 -13.15 9.72
CA LEU A 12 -35.79 -13.43 10.67
C LEU A 12 -37.18 -13.13 10.10
N PHE A 13 -37.27 -12.85 8.80
CA PHE A 13 -38.56 -12.61 8.11
C PHE A 13 -39.41 -13.87 7.87
N LEU A 14 -38.91 -15.06 8.21
CA LEU A 14 -39.60 -16.34 7.99
C LEU A 14 -40.26 -16.94 9.24
N PHE A 15 -40.10 -16.33 10.43
CA PHE A 15 -40.59 -16.94 11.68
C PHE A 15 -42.11 -16.89 11.86
N LEU A 16 -42.85 -16.04 11.13
CA LEU A 16 -44.31 -15.94 11.26
C LEU A 16 -45.00 -15.67 9.91
N SER A 17 -45.35 -16.75 9.21
CA SER A 17 -46.30 -16.67 8.09
C SER A 17 -47.41 -17.72 8.12
N HIS A 18 -47.79 -18.25 9.28
CA HIS A 18 -49.13 -18.80 9.51
C HIS A 18 -49.65 -18.46 10.91
N GLY A 19 -50.67 -17.59 10.96
CA GLY A 19 -51.47 -17.42 12.16
C GLY A 19 -52.59 -18.46 12.18
N MET A 20 -52.73 -19.17 13.31
CA MET A 20 -54.04 -19.63 13.76
C MET A 20 -54.20 -19.36 15.25
N ALA A 21 -55.35 -18.78 15.60
CA ALA A 21 -55.71 -18.53 16.97
C ALA A 21 -56.08 -19.85 17.68
N SER A 22 -55.58 -20.03 18.90
CA SER A 22 -56.22 -20.91 19.87
C SER A 22 -55.97 -20.38 21.28
N HIS A 23 -57.04 -20.16 22.03
CA HIS A 23 -56.96 -19.76 23.43
C HIS A 23 -56.56 -20.95 24.31
N ARG A 24 -55.51 -20.78 25.10
CA ARG A 24 -55.48 -21.17 26.52
C ARG A 24 -54.32 -20.46 27.22
N VAL A 25 -54.62 -19.78 28.33
CA VAL A 25 -53.60 -19.35 29.30
C VAL A 25 -53.18 -20.61 30.08
N PRO A 26 -51.90 -21.03 30.05
CA PRO A 26 -51.40 -22.04 30.98
C PRO A 26 -51.27 -21.43 32.38
N ASP A 27 -51.50 -22.23 33.43
CA ASP A 27 -51.33 -21.78 34.81
C ASP A 27 -49.93 -21.20 35.06
N SER A 28 -49.87 -20.03 35.70
CA SER A 28 -48.66 -19.20 35.87
C SER A 28 -47.68 -19.72 36.94
N ARG A 29 -47.51 -21.04 37.04
CA ARG A 29 -46.62 -21.74 37.97
C ARG A 29 -46.06 -23.04 37.37
N GLN A 30 -45.41 -22.93 36.21
CA GLN A 30 -44.40 -23.91 35.80
C GLN A 30 -43.05 -23.22 35.83
N ASP A 31 -42.14 -23.74 36.65
CA ASP A 31 -40.81 -23.17 36.83
C ASP A 31 -40.05 -23.19 35.51
N LEU A 32 -39.57 -22.02 35.07
CA LEU A 32 -38.58 -21.96 34.00
C LEU A 32 -37.28 -22.61 34.47
N TYR A 33 -36.54 -23.21 33.55
CA TYR A 33 -35.17 -23.61 33.85
C TYR A 33 -34.36 -22.38 34.33
N PRO A 34 -33.52 -22.47 35.38
CA PRO A 34 -32.91 -21.28 35.99
C PRO A 34 -32.16 -20.34 35.04
N LEU A 35 -31.43 -20.86 34.04
CA LEU A 35 -30.80 -20.01 33.01
C LEU A 35 -31.81 -19.30 32.10
N LEU A 36 -32.97 -19.92 31.80
CA LEU A 36 -34.02 -19.28 30.99
C LEU A 36 -34.81 -18.26 31.80
N GLN A 37 -34.98 -18.48 33.11
CA GLN A 37 -35.54 -17.46 34.01
C GLN A 37 -34.60 -16.25 34.09
N LYS A 38 -33.31 -16.50 34.33
CA LYS A 38 -32.27 -15.46 34.36
C LYS A 38 -32.19 -14.69 33.04
N MET A 39 -32.16 -15.38 31.90
CA MET A 39 -32.26 -14.77 30.57
C MET A 39 -33.47 -13.85 30.44
N ALA A 40 -34.64 -14.27 30.94
CA ALA A 40 -35.85 -13.45 30.90
C ALA A 40 -35.79 -12.25 31.87
N GLU A 41 -35.08 -12.35 32.98
CA GLU A 41 -34.81 -11.24 33.91
C GLU A 41 -33.83 -10.23 33.29
N GLU A 42 -32.75 -10.67 32.65
CA GLU A 42 -31.82 -9.81 31.88
C GLU A 42 -32.56 -9.10 30.70
N ILE A 43 -33.55 -9.73 30.07
CA ILE A 43 -34.43 -9.09 29.07
C ILE A 43 -35.29 -7.98 29.70
N ILE A 44 -35.84 -8.21 30.89
CA ILE A 44 -36.65 -7.20 31.62
C ILE A 44 -35.79 -5.98 31.99
N ASP A 45 -34.54 -6.22 32.40
CA ASP A 45 -33.56 -5.18 32.74
C ASP A 45 -32.92 -4.51 31.50
N GLY A 46 -33.25 -4.97 30.28
CA GLY A 46 -32.74 -4.42 29.01
C GLY A 46 -31.31 -4.82 28.65
N ARG A 47 -30.76 -5.83 29.33
CA ARG A 47 -29.41 -6.38 29.13
C ARG A 47 -29.43 -7.53 28.12
N TYR A 48 -29.79 -7.21 26.88
CA TYR A 48 -29.99 -8.20 25.81
C TYR A 48 -28.73 -9.01 25.45
N LEU A 49 -27.52 -8.46 25.67
CA LEU A 49 -26.28 -9.22 25.52
C LEU A 49 -26.17 -10.34 26.57
N ASN A 50 -26.42 -10.03 27.84
CA ASN A 50 -26.39 -11.00 28.94
C ASN A 50 -27.42 -12.12 28.71
N ALA A 51 -28.63 -11.75 28.31
CA ALA A 51 -29.67 -12.69 27.94
C ALA A 51 -29.24 -13.64 26.79
N LEU A 52 -28.59 -13.10 25.75
CA LEU A 52 -28.05 -13.93 24.65
C LEU A 52 -26.97 -14.91 25.17
N LEU A 53 -26.11 -14.48 26.10
CA LEU A 53 -25.08 -15.33 26.68
C LEU A 53 -25.67 -16.46 27.55
N ASP A 54 -26.69 -16.16 28.36
CA ASP A 54 -27.42 -17.18 29.12
C ASP A 54 -28.18 -18.16 28.22
N LEU A 55 -28.71 -17.70 27.07
CA LEU A 55 -29.32 -18.55 26.05
C LEU A 55 -28.30 -19.49 25.39
N ILE A 56 -27.15 -18.97 24.99
CA ILE A 56 -26.04 -19.78 24.45
C ILE A 56 -25.60 -20.83 25.48
N GLN A 57 -25.44 -20.42 26.74
CA GLN A 57 -25.08 -21.33 27.81
C GLN A 57 -26.13 -22.43 28.00
N PHE A 58 -27.43 -22.09 27.97
CA PHE A 58 -28.51 -23.07 28.05
C PHE A 58 -28.42 -24.10 26.90
N GLN A 59 -28.34 -23.62 25.65
CA GLN A 59 -28.27 -24.49 24.47
C GLN A 59 -27.01 -25.36 24.39
N SER A 60 -25.89 -24.91 24.98
CA SER A 60 -24.66 -25.71 25.03
C SER A 60 -24.82 -27.06 25.77
N SER A 61 -25.89 -27.20 26.57
CA SER A 61 -26.16 -28.37 27.42
C SER A 61 -27.60 -28.93 27.28
N HIS A 62 -28.51 -28.23 26.60
CA HIS A 62 -29.93 -28.59 26.52
C HIS A 62 -30.50 -28.33 25.12
N GLY A 63 -31.41 -29.20 24.65
CA GLY A 63 -32.13 -28.99 23.40
C GLY A 63 -33.22 -27.91 23.52
N TRP A 64 -33.40 -27.12 22.46
CA TRP A 64 -34.49 -26.15 22.36
C TRP A 64 -35.78 -26.79 21.81
N THR A 65 -36.94 -26.31 22.27
CA THR A 65 -38.26 -26.79 21.81
C THR A 65 -39.27 -25.64 21.79
N ALA A 66 -40.24 -25.67 20.86
CA ALA A 66 -41.31 -24.66 20.73
C ALA A 66 -41.93 -24.23 22.07
N ASP A 67 -42.24 -25.19 22.94
CA ASP A 67 -42.89 -24.97 24.24
C ASP A 67 -42.07 -24.06 25.19
N LEU A 68 -40.73 -24.13 25.13
CA LEU A 68 -39.86 -23.24 25.92
C LEU A 68 -40.02 -21.77 25.51
N SER A 69 -40.20 -21.49 24.22
CA SER A 69 -40.42 -20.11 23.74
C SER A 69 -41.72 -19.52 24.30
N HIS A 70 -42.80 -20.31 24.33
CA HIS A 70 -44.07 -19.90 24.91
C HIS A 70 -44.00 -19.71 26.43
N ARG A 71 -43.23 -20.55 27.15
CA ARG A 71 -42.99 -20.37 28.60
C ARG A 71 -42.20 -19.10 28.91
N VAL A 72 -41.15 -18.79 28.14
CA VAL A 72 -40.38 -17.54 28.29
C VAL A 72 -41.27 -16.32 28.07
N LEU A 73 -42.11 -16.31 27.02
CA LEU A 73 -43.07 -15.24 26.78
C LEU A 73 -44.11 -15.15 27.90
N ALA A 74 -44.63 -16.28 28.40
CA ALA A 74 -45.56 -16.28 29.52
C ALA A 74 -44.93 -15.67 30.79
N TYR A 75 -43.64 -15.96 31.06
CA TYR A 75 -42.90 -15.35 32.15
C TYR A 75 -42.74 -13.83 31.98
N LEU A 76 -42.26 -13.37 30.82
CA LEU A 76 -42.12 -11.93 30.51
C LEU A 76 -43.46 -11.18 30.65
N ASN A 77 -44.54 -11.73 30.07
CA ASN A 77 -45.88 -11.17 30.17
C ASN A 77 -46.40 -11.16 31.63
N SER A 78 -46.08 -12.18 32.44
CA SER A 78 -46.45 -12.21 33.87
C SER A 78 -45.75 -11.14 34.71
N ARG A 79 -44.62 -10.59 34.22
CA ARG A 79 -43.88 -9.47 34.82
C ARG A 79 -44.31 -8.10 34.27
N ASN A 80 -45.46 -8.01 33.60
CA ASN A 80 -45.98 -6.83 32.90
C ASN A 80 -45.12 -6.33 31.71
N VAL A 81 -44.18 -7.14 31.20
CA VAL A 81 -43.37 -6.78 30.03
C VAL A 81 -43.96 -7.47 28.79
N ALA A 82 -44.81 -6.71 28.08
CA ALA A 82 -45.58 -7.21 26.94
C ALA A 82 -44.73 -7.32 25.65
N PHE A 83 -43.94 -8.39 25.54
CA PHE A 83 -43.25 -8.77 24.32
C PHE A 83 -44.03 -9.81 23.51
N THR A 84 -44.06 -9.60 22.19
CA THR A 84 -44.17 -10.69 21.21
C THR A 84 -42.76 -11.16 20.81
N ILE A 85 -42.57 -12.45 20.52
CA ILE A 85 -42.25 -12.84 19.13
C ILE A 85 -41.27 -11.90 18.40
N PRO A 86 -41.70 -11.32 17.26
CA PRO A 86 -40.88 -10.39 16.48
C PRO A 86 -40.41 -9.15 17.24
N SER A 87 -41.17 -8.64 18.23
CA SER A 87 -40.76 -7.43 18.95
C SER A 87 -39.58 -7.63 19.90
N LEU A 88 -39.47 -8.80 20.56
CA LEU A 88 -38.32 -9.15 21.40
C LEU A 88 -37.10 -9.38 20.53
N GLN A 89 -37.28 -10.15 19.46
CA GLN A 89 -36.25 -10.42 18.46
C GLN A 89 -35.69 -9.12 17.84
N ALA A 90 -36.56 -8.23 17.34
CA ALA A 90 -36.14 -6.95 16.78
C ALA A 90 -35.48 -6.02 17.82
N ALA A 91 -35.88 -6.11 19.10
CA ALA A 91 -35.19 -5.40 20.18
C ALA A 91 -33.78 -5.95 20.44
N MET A 92 -33.61 -7.28 20.45
CA MET A 92 -32.31 -7.94 20.58
C MET A 92 -31.39 -7.65 19.39
N GLU A 93 -31.88 -7.80 18.15
CA GLU A 93 -31.13 -7.49 16.93
C GLU A 93 -30.64 -6.05 16.91
N ASN A 94 -31.53 -5.09 17.12
CA ASN A 94 -31.21 -3.66 17.13
C ASN A 94 -30.24 -3.30 18.28
N HIS A 95 -30.36 -3.95 19.44
CA HIS A 95 -29.41 -3.76 20.53
C HIS A 95 -27.99 -4.27 20.18
N LEU A 96 -27.88 -5.47 19.62
CA LEU A 96 -26.59 -6.07 19.21
C LEU A 96 -25.96 -5.29 18.04
N GLU A 97 -26.75 -4.89 17.05
CA GLU A 97 -26.32 -4.03 15.95
C GLU A 97 -25.81 -2.67 16.46
N GLN A 98 -26.53 -2.04 17.40
CA GLN A 98 -26.05 -0.82 18.06
C GLN A 98 -24.71 -1.01 18.77
N ARG A 99 -24.40 -2.21 19.31
CA ARG A 99 -23.10 -2.49 19.95
C ARG A 99 -21.94 -2.64 18.96
N LEU A 100 -22.20 -3.07 17.72
CA LEU A 100 -21.21 -3.00 16.64
C LEU A 100 -20.77 -1.55 16.35
N TYR A 101 -21.71 -0.60 16.48
CA TYR A 101 -21.49 0.83 16.25
C TYR A 101 -21.20 1.64 17.53
N GLN A 102 -21.23 1.01 18.71
CA GLN A 102 -20.97 1.65 20.00
C GLN A 102 -20.02 0.77 20.83
N PRO A 103 -18.77 0.58 20.38
CA PRO A 103 -17.82 -0.37 21.00
C PRO A 103 -17.55 -0.05 22.48
N GLN A 104 -17.61 1.21 22.89
CA GLN A 104 -17.51 1.64 24.29
C GLN A 104 -18.64 1.05 25.16
N LYS A 105 -19.89 0.99 24.66
CA LYS A 105 -20.98 0.35 25.41
C LYS A 105 -20.85 -1.17 25.42
N LEU A 106 -20.31 -1.77 24.35
CA LEU A 106 -19.97 -3.20 24.35
C LEU A 106 -18.94 -3.52 25.45
N LEU A 107 -17.95 -2.64 25.66
CA LEU A 107 -16.99 -2.78 26.77
C LEU A 107 -17.70 -2.72 28.13
N GLU A 108 -18.61 -1.76 28.34
CA GLU A 108 -19.36 -1.66 29.60
C GLU A 108 -20.31 -2.87 29.83
N ASP A 109 -21.05 -3.33 28.81
CA ASP A 109 -21.88 -4.54 28.94
C ASP A 109 -21.03 -5.76 29.35
N LEU A 110 -19.84 -5.92 28.76
CA LEU A 110 -18.91 -7.02 29.09
C LEU A 110 -18.25 -6.87 30.49
N LYS A 111 -18.25 -5.66 31.07
CA LYS A 111 -17.93 -5.46 32.50
C LYS A 111 -19.09 -5.89 33.40
N GLU A 112 -20.33 -5.67 32.97
CA GLU A 112 -21.54 -6.01 33.73
C GLU A 112 -21.91 -7.50 33.71
N THR A 113 -21.46 -8.29 32.73
CA THR A 113 -21.70 -9.76 32.73
C THR A 113 -21.23 -10.41 34.03
N ASP A 114 -21.79 -11.54 34.45
CA ASP A 114 -21.17 -12.36 35.51
C ASP A 114 -19.96 -13.16 35.00
N ALA A 115 -19.30 -13.90 35.90
CA ALA A 115 -18.13 -14.71 35.55
C ALA A 115 -18.42 -15.75 34.45
N GLN A 116 -19.57 -16.42 34.51
CA GLN A 116 -19.96 -17.51 33.61
C GLN A 116 -20.49 -17.00 32.27
N GLN A 117 -21.26 -15.91 32.27
CA GLN A 117 -21.60 -15.15 31.07
C GLN A 117 -20.32 -14.67 30.35
N PHE A 118 -19.34 -14.13 31.11
CA PHE A 118 -18.05 -13.70 30.56
C PHE A 118 -17.28 -14.86 29.91
N ARG A 119 -17.17 -16.03 30.57
CA ARG A 119 -16.56 -17.24 29.96
C ARG A 119 -17.25 -17.60 28.64
N THR A 120 -18.58 -17.55 28.62
CA THR A 120 -19.38 -17.85 27.44
C THR A 120 -19.14 -16.85 26.31
N ALA A 121 -19.06 -15.55 26.62
CA ALA A 121 -18.77 -14.49 25.65
C ALA A 121 -17.40 -14.67 25.00
N MET A 122 -16.36 -14.89 25.82
CA MET A 122 -15.00 -15.12 25.29
C MET A 122 -14.97 -16.39 24.45
N LYS A 123 -15.53 -17.51 24.92
CA LYS A 123 -15.61 -18.76 24.15
C LYS A 123 -16.27 -18.56 22.77
N CYS A 124 -17.39 -17.85 22.71
CA CYS A 124 -18.10 -17.54 21.46
C CYS A 124 -17.29 -16.71 20.46
N LEU A 125 -16.31 -15.95 20.93
CA LEU A 125 -15.42 -15.14 20.10
C LEU A 125 -14.14 -15.88 19.65
N LEU A 126 -13.79 -16.99 20.31
CA LEU A 126 -12.50 -17.68 20.15
C LEU A 126 -12.58 -19.03 19.43
N GLU A 127 -13.66 -19.79 19.61
CA GLU A 127 -13.74 -21.13 19.01
C GLU A 127 -13.97 -21.02 17.50
N ASP A 128 -12.98 -21.37 16.67
CA ASP A 128 -13.05 -21.36 15.20
C ASP A 128 -14.04 -22.37 14.57
N ARG A 129 -15.01 -22.82 15.36
CA ARG A 129 -16.17 -23.59 14.92
C ARG A 129 -17.22 -22.65 14.33
N LYS A 130 -17.86 -23.11 13.25
CA LYS A 130 -19.09 -22.51 12.71
C LYS A 130 -20.27 -23.01 13.52
N ASP A 131 -20.44 -22.47 14.72
CA ASP A 131 -21.55 -22.85 15.59
C ASP A 131 -22.83 -22.10 15.17
N ARG A 132 -23.91 -22.88 15.06
CA ARG A 132 -25.25 -22.41 14.72
C ARG A 132 -26.18 -22.77 15.86
N LEU A 133 -26.84 -21.76 16.42
CA LEU A 133 -27.91 -21.98 17.39
C LEU A 133 -29.19 -22.25 16.62
N GLU A 134 -29.63 -23.51 16.60
CA GLU A 134 -30.87 -23.92 15.96
C GLU A 134 -32.03 -23.77 16.96
N LEU A 135 -32.81 -22.71 16.75
CA LEU A 135 -33.99 -22.29 17.50
C LEU A 135 -35.23 -22.60 16.64
N GLU A 136 -35.35 -23.86 16.20
CA GLU A 136 -36.42 -24.36 15.32
C GLU A 136 -36.44 -23.65 13.95
N ASP A 137 -37.24 -22.60 13.77
CA ASP A 137 -37.27 -21.79 12.53
C ASP A 137 -36.24 -20.63 12.51
N VAL A 138 -35.51 -20.38 13.62
CA VAL A 138 -34.37 -19.44 13.66
C VAL A 138 -33.05 -20.18 13.67
N VAL A 139 -32.09 -19.72 12.86
CA VAL A 139 -30.68 -20.14 12.94
C VAL A 139 -29.82 -18.91 13.22
N ILE A 140 -29.25 -18.82 14.43
CA ILE A 140 -28.26 -17.78 14.76
C ILE A 140 -26.87 -18.30 14.36
N ASP A 141 -26.30 -17.74 13.29
CA ASP A 141 -24.94 -18.07 12.85
C ASP A 141 -23.92 -17.25 13.65
N LEU A 142 -23.44 -17.81 14.75
CA LEU A 142 -22.48 -17.15 15.64
C LEU A 142 -21.15 -16.84 14.94
N GLY A 143 -20.79 -17.63 13.93
CA GLY A 143 -19.60 -17.40 13.11
C GLY A 143 -19.68 -16.11 12.29
N GLU A 144 -20.82 -15.83 11.65
CA GLU A 144 -21.01 -14.58 10.90
C GLU A 144 -21.15 -13.37 11.83
N ILE A 145 -21.85 -13.49 12.97
CA ILE A 145 -21.91 -12.41 13.99
C ILE A 145 -20.51 -12.06 14.50
N ARG A 146 -19.70 -13.08 14.86
CA ARG A 146 -18.30 -12.89 15.27
C ARG A 146 -17.48 -12.20 14.17
N LYS A 147 -17.61 -12.65 12.92
CA LYS A 147 -16.90 -12.05 11.79
C LYS A 147 -17.26 -10.57 11.62
N GLN A 148 -18.54 -10.21 11.71
CA GLN A 148 -18.99 -8.82 11.62
C GLN A 148 -18.51 -7.98 12.81
N ALA A 149 -18.52 -8.54 14.03
CA ALA A 149 -17.97 -7.90 15.22
C ALA A 149 -16.47 -7.60 15.09
N LEU A 150 -15.65 -8.58 14.71
CA LEU A 150 -14.20 -8.41 14.53
C LEU A 150 -13.83 -7.50 13.34
N GLN A 151 -14.74 -7.30 12.38
CA GLN A 151 -14.63 -6.36 11.26
C GLN A 151 -15.18 -4.95 11.55
N SER A 152 -15.75 -4.72 12.75
CA SER A 152 -16.20 -3.39 13.16
C SER A 152 -15.09 -2.62 13.87
N PRO A 153 -14.80 -1.36 13.46
CA PRO A 153 -13.83 -0.53 14.16
C PRO A 153 -14.13 -0.36 15.65
N GLY A 154 -13.07 -0.36 16.47
CA GLY A 154 -13.18 -0.21 17.93
C GLY A 154 -13.65 -1.45 18.70
N VAL A 155 -14.38 -2.41 18.09
CA VAL A 155 -14.79 -3.65 18.79
C VAL A 155 -13.57 -4.45 19.24
N ASN A 156 -12.55 -4.58 18.38
CA ASN A 156 -11.28 -5.21 18.77
C ASN A 156 -10.60 -4.50 19.95
N ARG A 157 -10.76 -3.16 20.09
CA ARG A 157 -10.25 -2.42 21.26
C ARG A 157 -11.05 -2.74 22.52
N SER A 158 -12.38 -2.89 22.43
CA SER A 158 -13.20 -3.35 23.56
C SER A 158 -12.78 -4.74 24.04
N LEU A 159 -12.55 -5.67 23.10
CA LEU A 159 -12.06 -7.02 23.40
C LEU A 159 -10.65 -7.01 24.01
N PHE A 160 -9.76 -6.14 23.52
CA PHE A 160 -8.43 -5.94 24.08
C PHE A 160 -8.49 -5.45 25.53
N LEU A 161 -9.24 -4.36 25.79
CA LEU A 161 -9.35 -3.76 27.12
C LEU A 161 -10.00 -4.70 28.13
N ILE A 162 -11.13 -5.34 27.79
CA ILE A 162 -11.79 -6.27 28.74
C ILE A 162 -10.93 -7.51 29.03
N THR A 163 -10.08 -7.92 28.08
CA THR A 163 -9.13 -9.02 28.32
C THR A 163 -8.11 -8.63 29.38
N LEU A 164 -7.54 -7.42 29.29
CA LEU A 164 -6.60 -6.91 30.30
C LEU A 164 -7.27 -6.67 31.65
N GLU A 165 -8.44 -6.03 31.66
CA GLU A 165 -9.15 -5.64 32.89
C GLU A 165 -9.69 -6.85 33.66
N ARG A 166 -10.24 -7.85 32.95
CA ARG A 166 -11.10 -8.87 33.57
C ARG A 166 -10.69 -10.32 33.31
N CYS A 167 -10.10 -10.66 32.15
CA CYS A 167 -9.87 -12.06 31.80
C CYS A 167 -9.02 -12.79 32.85
N PHE A 168 -7.89 -12.20 33.23
CA PHE A 168 -6.96 -12.77 34.22
C PHE A 168 -7.55 -12.92 35.64
N GLN A 169 -8.76 -12.40 35.90
CA GLN A 169 -9.51 -12.59 37.15
C GLN A 169 -10.53 -13.74 37.07
N VAL A 170 -10.95 -14.14 35.87
CA VAL A 170 -12.13 -15.01 35.62
C VAL A 170 -11.77 -16.31 34.88
N LEU A 171 -10.78 -16.27 34.00
CA LEU A 171 -10.30 -17.37 33.16
C LEU A 171 -8.86 -17.73 33.54
N ASN A 172 -8.32 -18.83 33.00
CA ASN A 172 -6.93 -19.18 33.28
C ASN A 172 -5.97 -18.29 32.46
N SER A 173 -4.73 -18.13 32.94
CA SER A 173 -3.75 -17.23 32.31
C SER A 173 -3.40 -17.60 30.88
N LEU A 174 -3.46 -18.90 30.53
CA LEU A 174 -3.14 -19.39 29.19
C LEU A 174 -4.24 -19.02 28.18
N GLU A 175 -5.51 -19.23 28.54
CA GLU A 175 -6.69 -18.78 27.78
C GLU A 175 -6.63 -17.26 27.53
N CYS A 176 -6.34 -16.47 28.56
CA CYS A 176 -6.23 -15.01 28.44
C CYS A 176 -5.08 -14.56 27.53
N VAL A 177 -3.96 -15.28 27.53
CA VAL A 177 -2.85 -15.02 26.60
C VAL A 177 -3.20 -15.43 25.17
N GLU A 178 -3.94 -16.51 24.96
CA GLU A 178 -4.43 -16.89 23.62
C GLU A 178 -5.42 -15.83 23.07
N ILE A 179 -6.36 -15.38 23.90
CA ILE A 179 -7.29 -14.28 23.60
C ILE A 179 -6.51 -13.03 23.18
N LEU A 180 -5.60 -12.59 24.05
CA LEU A 180 -4.81 -11.38 23.84
C LEU A 180 -3.96 -11.50 22.56
N GLY A 181 -3.41 -12.68 22.30
CA GLY A 181 -2.69 -13.01 21.06
C GLY A 181 -3.56 -12.90 19.81
N ARG A 182 -4.77 -13.45 19.82
CA ARG A 182 -5.72 -13.35 18.69
C ARG A 182 -6.13 -11.89 18.42
N VAL A 183 -6.47 -11.13 19.46
CA VAL A 183 -6.88 -9.73 19.32
C VAL A 183 -5.74 -8.84 18.85
N LEU A 184 -4.54 -8.99 19.42
CA LEU A 184 -3.38 -8.18 19.05
C LEU A 184 -2.86 -8.49 17.64
N LYS A 185 -2.92 -9.75 17.19
CA LYS A 185 -2.60 -10.11 15.79
C LYS A 185 -3.55 -9.48 14.77
N GLY A 186 -4.75 -9.05 15.20
CA GLY A 186 -5.71 -8.31 14.39
C GLY A 186 -5.59 -6.77 14.45
N SER A 187 -4.73 -6.19 15.30
CA SER A 187 -4.77 -4.76 15.62
C SER A 187 -3.62 -3.89 15.08
N SER A 188 -2.82 -4.42 14.14
CA SER A 188 -1.69 -3.71 13.51
C SER A 188 -0.73 -3.05 14.51
N GLY A 189 -0.49 -3.68 15.67
CA GLY A 189 0.32 -3.16 16.79
C GLY A 189 -0.22 -1.93 17.53
N SER A 190 -1.13 -1.15 16.94
CA SER A 190 -1.64 0.15 17.42
C SER A 190 -2.27 0.15 18.84
N PHE A 191 -2.68 -1.02 19.34
CA PHE A 191 -3.23 -1.18 20.69
C PHE A 191 -2.16 -1.25 21.77
N LEU A 192 -0.93 -1.65 21.44
CA LEU A 192 0.21 -1.67 22.36
C LEU A 192 0.79 -0.26 22.45
N GLN A 193 0.11 0.59 23.22
CA GLN A 193 0.57 1.93 23.60
C GLN A 193 1.49 1.87 24.83
N PRO A 194 2.32 2.91 25.10
CA PRO A 194 3.33 2.85 26.16
C PRO A 194 2.79 2.70 27.59
N ASP A 195 1.51 2.97 27.84
CA ASP A 195 0.84 2.79 29.13
C ASP A 195 0.34 1.35 29.36
N ILE A 196 0.17 0.55 28.29
CA ILE A 196 -0.37 -0.81 28.36
C ILE A 196 0.48 -1.77 29.19
N PRO A 197 1.83 -1.77 29.13
CA PRO A 197 2.64 -2.68 29.95
C PRO A 197 2.42 -2.50 31.46
N GLY A 198 1.98 -1.33 31.91
CA GLY A 198 1.58 -1.09 33.30
C GLY A 198 0.27 -1.78 33.71
N LYS A 199 -0.55 -2.21 32.74
CA LYS A 199 -1.81 -2.94 32.92
C LYS A 199 -1.65 -4.46 32.76
N LEU A 200 -0.49 -4.94 32.30
CA LEU A 200 -0.21 -6.37 32.19
C LEU A 200 0.01 -6.99 33.60
N PRO A 201 -0.35 -8.27 33.80
CA PRO A 201 -0.03 -8.97 35.05
C PRO A 201 1.47 -8.95 35.34
N ARG A 202 1.85 -8.65 36.59
CA ARG A 202 3.27 -8.67 37.05
C ARG A 202 3.79 -10.08 37.33
N HIS A 203 2.89 -11.04 37.47
CA HIS A 203 3.22 -12.45 37.68
C HIS A 203 2.33 -13.28 36.74
N LEU A 204 2.98 -14.13 35.95
CA LEU A 204 2.35 -15.08 35.04
C LEU A 204 3.01 -16.43 35.26
N GLN A 205 2.27 -17.52 35.02
CA GLN A 205 2.87 -18.84 34.92
C GLN A 205 3.80 -18.90 33.70
N GLU A 206 4.84 -19.72 33.77
CA GLU A 206 5.95 -19.77 32.81
C GLU A 206 5.48 -19.92 31.35
N ASP A 207 4.59 -20.87 31.05
CA ASP A 207 4.03 -21.08 29.72
C ASP A 207 3.23 -19.87 29.21
N ALA A 208 2.43 -19.25 30.09
CA ALA A 208 1.64 -18.07 29.73
C ALA A 208 2.53 -16.85 29.47
N PHE A 209 3.61 -16.68 30.25
CA PHE A 209 4.62 -15.65 30.02
C PHE A 209 5.37 -15.88 28.69
N LYS A 210 5.86 -17.11 28.44
CA LYS A 210 6.55 -17.50 27.20
C LYS A 210 5.66 -17.27 25.96
N ASN A 211 4.39 -17.67 26.02
CA ASN A 211 3.43 -17.47 24.93
C ASN A 211 3.11 -15.98 24.68
N LEU A 212 2.97 -15.17 25.73
CA LEU A 212 2.71 -13.73 25.57
C LEU A 212 3.94 -12.98 25.04
N SER A 213 5.13 -13.36 25.49
CA SER A 213 6.41 -12.84 24.98
C SER A 213 6.59 -13.16 23.48
N ALA A 214 6.18 -14.35 23.04
CA ALA A 214 6.16 -14.71 21.63
C ALA A 214 5.20 -13.82 20.81
N VAL A 215 3.99 -13.51 21.33
CA VAL A 215 3.06 -12.57 20.68
C VAL A 215 3.67 -11.17 20.55
N PHE A 216 4.33 -10.65 21.59
CA PHE A 216 4.97 -9.33 21.52
C PHE A 216 6.14 -9.31 20.54
N ARG A 217 6.96 -10.37 20.49
CA ARG A 217 8.03 -10.54 19.49
C ARG A 217 7.48 -10.53 18.06
N ASP A 218 6.39 -11.25 17.80
CA ASP A 218 5.72 -11.29 16.48
C ASP A 218 5.18 -9.89 16.06
N LEU A 219 4.92 -9.00 17.01
CA LEU A 219 4.31 -7.68 16.80
C LEU A 219 5.30 -6.51 16.91
N TYR A 220 6.55 -6.75 17.29
CA TYR A 220 7.58 -5.72 17.56
C TYR A 220 7.59 -4.61 16.50
N ASP A 221 7.62 -4.98 15.22
CA ASP A 221 7.66 -4.05 14.08
C ASP A 221 6.43 -3.17 13.87
N GLN A 222 5.30 -3.57 14.45
CA GLN A 222 4.03 -2.85 14.34
C GLN A 222 3.82 -1.92 15.54
N THR A 223 4.72 -1.94 16.53
CA THR A 223 4.65 -1.13 17.75
C THR A 223 5.60 0.06 17.70
N SER A 224 5.28 1.12 18.44
CA SER A 224 6.16 2.28 18.61
C SER A 224 7.40 1.94 19.43
N ALA A 225 8.51 2.63 19.22
CA ALA A 225 9.77 2.47 19.94
C ALA A 225 9.59 2.65 21.46
N HIS A 226 8.73 3.59 21.90
CA HIS A 226 8.35 3.70 23.31
C HIS A 226 7.66 2.45 23.84
N SER A 227 6.76 1.83 23.05
CA SER A 227 6.03 0.63 23.45
C SER A 227 6.92 -0.60 23.41
N GLN A 228 7.86 -0.69 22.46
CA GLN A 228 8.93 -1.68 22.43
C GLN A 228 9.76 -1.62 23.73
N ARG A 229 10.23 -0.42 24.10
CA ARG A 229 10.96 -0.18 25.34
C ARG A 229 10.16 -0.53 26.60
N ALA A 230 8.89 -0.13 26.66
CA ALA A 230 8.03 -0.41 27.82
C ALA A 230 7.68 -1.91 27.96
N LEU A 231 7.48 -2.62 26.84
CA LEU A 231 7.29 -4.08 26.83
C LEU A 231 8.58 -4.80 27.25
N TYR A 232 9.74 -4.36 26.76
CA TYR A 232 11.05 -4.86 27.22
C TYR A 232 11.20 -4.70 28.74
N THR A 233 10.94 -3.52 29.31
CA THR A 233 11.02 -3.29 30.77
C THR A 233 10.06 -4.19 31.56
N TRP A 234 8.86 -4.46 31.05
CA TRP A 234 7.93 -5.43 31.67
C TRP A 234 8.48 -6.86 31.63
N MET A 235 9.03 -7.30 30.48
CA MET A 235 9.65 -8.63 30.33
C MET A 235 10.86 -8.80 31.26
N THR A 236 11.78 -7.82 31.30
CA THR A 236 12.97 -7.91 32.16
C THR A 236 12.62 -7.88 33.64
N GLY A 237 11.59 -7.14 34.06
CA GLY A 237 11.14 -7.12 35.46
C GLY A 237 10.69 -8.50 35.95
N ILE A 238 10.03 -9.29 35.09
CA ILE A 238 9.66 -10.68 35.41
C ILE A 238 10.91 -11.57 35.44
N LEU A 239 11.76 -11.52 34.41
CA LEU A 239 12.96 -12.36 34.29
C LEU A 239 13.99 -12.13 35.42
N GLN A 240 14.17 -10.88 35.85
CA GLN A 240 15.04 -10.52 36.99
C GLN A 240 14.47 -10.99 38.32
N THR A 241 13.15 -11.03 38.49
CA THR A 241 12.53 -11.55 39.72
C THR A 241 12.77 -13.07 39.85
N SER A 242 12.83 -13.81 38.74
CA SER A 242 13.11 -15.25 38.75
C SER A 242 14.58 -15.63 38.96
N SER A 243 15.54 -14.74 38.74
CA SER A 243 16.97 -15.11 38.72
C SER A 243 17.65 -15.17 40.11
N ASN A 244 17.02 -14.66 41.17
CA ASN A 244 17.57 -14.62 42.54
C ASN A 244 19.00 -14.03 42.67
N ALA A 245 19.43 -13.21 41.71
CA ALA A 245 20.74 -12.57 41.75
C ALA A 245 20.75 -11.44 42.80
N THR A 246 21.41 -11.67 43.94
CA THR A 246 21.55 -10.70 45.04
C THR A 246 22.85 -9.89 44.98
N ASP A 247 23.60 -9.99 43.89
CA ASP A 247 24.93 -9.38 43.72
C ASP A 247 24.99 -8.69 42.35
N ASP A 248 25.13 -7.36 42.35
CA ASP A 248 25.16 -6.50 41.15
C ASP A 248 26.34 -6.80 40.20
N SER A 249 27.29 -7.65 40.61
CA SER A 249 28.41 -8.09 39.78
C SER A 249 28.08 -9.24 38.80
N VAL A 250 26.96 -9.95 39.00
CA VAL A 250 26.57 -11.10 38.17
C VAL A 250 25.39 -10.73 37.27
N SER A 251 25.57 -10.85 35.96
CA SER A 251 24.49 -10.64 34.99
C SER A 251 23.31 -11.57 35.25
N TRP A 252 22.10 -11.02 35.19
CA TRP A 252 20.85 -11.79 35.30
C TRP A 252 20.50 -12.52 34.00
N VAL A 253 21.23 -12.30 32.90
CA VAL A 253 20.91 -12.80 31.57
C VAL A 253 21.48 -14.21 31.36
N SER A 254 20.59 -15.20 31.38
CA SER A 254 20.88 -16.59 30.98
C SER A 254 20.60 -16.84 29.49
N ALA A 255 20.99 -18.00 28.99
CA ALA A 255 20.65 -18.47 27.64
C ALA A 255 19.13 -18.54 27.40
N GLU A 256 18.36 -18.91 28.42
CA GLU A 256 16.89 -18.91 28.36
C GLU A 256 16.31 -17.49 28.37
N ASN A 257 16.90 -16.56 29.10
CA ASN A 257 16.46 -15.16 29.12
C ASN A 257 16.66 -14.52 27.73
N LEU A 258 17.80 -14.79 27.07
CA LEU A 258 18.01 -14.39 25.68
C LEU A 258 16.95 -15.01 24.76
N TRP A 259 16.67 -16.31 24.89
CA TRP A 259 15.63 -17.00 24.11
C TRP A 259 14.23 -16.38 24.26
N ILE A 260 13.82 -16.06 25.49
CA ILE A 260 12.51 -15.44 25.79
C ILE A 260 12.43 -14.00 25.28
N LEU A 261 13.50 -13.20 25.45
CA LEU A 261 13.57 -11.84 24.90
C LEU A 261 13.40 -11.84 23.37
N GLY A 262 13.88 -12.87 22.68
CA GLY A 262 13.72 -12.97 21.24
C GLY A 262 14.43 -11.81 20.54
N ARG A 263 13.63 -10.97 19.88
CA ARG A 263 14.09 -9.73 19.23
C ARG A 263 14.36 -8.59 20.21
N TYR A 264 13.71 -8.57 21.37
CA TYR A 264 13.88 -7.50 22.37
C TYR A 264 15.29 -7.44 22.98
N MET A 265 16.19 -8.40 22.67
CA MET A 265 17.60 -8.33 23.07
C MET A 265 18.34 -7.08 22.55
N VAL A 266 17.86 -6.44 21.47
CA VAL A 266 18.42 -5.16 20.99
C VAL A 266 18.27 -3.99 21.99
N HIS A 267 17.48 -4.18 23.05
CA HIS A 267 17.32 -3.21 24.14
C HIS A 267 18.22 -3.47 25.34
N LEU A 268 19.01 -4.56 25.36
CA LEU A 268 20.04 -4.78 26.37
C LEU A 268 21.07 -3.64 26.32
N SER A 269 21.57 -3.24 27.48
CA SER A 269 22.66 -2.26 27.53
C SER A 269 23.99 -2.95 27.20
N PHE A 270 24.92 -2.18 26.63
CA PHE A 270 26.31 -2.62 26.42
C PHE A 270 26.94 -3.19 27.71
N GLU A 271 26.67 -2.55 28.85
CA GLU A 271 27.16 -2.96 30.17
C GLU A 271 26.55 -4.28 30.66
N GLU A 272 25.31 -4.61 30.28
CA GLU A 272 24.71 -5.92 30.60
C GLU A 272 25.30 -7.01 29.69
N ILE A 273 25.43 -6.75 28.38
CA ILE A 273 25.97 -7.71 27.39
C ILE A 273 27.39 -8.15 27.77
N THR A 274 28.23 -7.20 28.19
CA THR A 274 29.61 -7.48 28.62
C THR A 274 29.69 -8.28 29.93
N LYS A 275 28.63 -8.25 30.78
CA LYS A 275 28.55 -9.02 32.04
C LYS A 275 27.97 -10.44 31.88
N ILE A 276 27.24 -10.76 30.80
CA ILE A 276 26.64 -12.10 30.54
C ILE A 276 27.70 -13.19 30.77
N SER A 277 27.41 -14.29 31.48
CA SER A 277 28.42 -15.34 31.70
C SER A 277 28.92 -15.95 30.37
N PRO A 278 30.24 -16.23 30.19
CA PRO A 278 30.75 -16.87 28.97
C PRO A 278 30.15 -18.27 28.74
N VAL A 279 29.71 -18.94 29.82
CA VAL A 279 28.99 -20.22 29.75
C VAL A 279 27.57 -20.01 29.21
N GLU A 280 26.86 -18.99 29.68
CA GLU A 280 25.47 -18.69 29.27
C GLU A 280 25.39 -18.22 27.81
N ILE A 281 26.30 -17.34 27.36
CA ILE A 281 26.34 -16.95 25.94
C ILE A 281 26.73 -18.14 25.05
N GLY A 282 27.64 -19.01 25.51
CA GLY A 282 27.99 -20.25 24.82
C GLY A 282 26.80 -21.21 24.71
N LEU A 283 26.02 -21.37 25.79
CA LEU A 283 24.79 -22.15 25.78
C LEU A 283 23.74 -21.57 24.82
N PHE A 284 23.56 -20.24 24.79
CA PHE A 284 22.66 -19.60 23.84
C PHE A 284 23.06 -19.88 22.39
N ILE A 285 24.33 -19.67 22.02
CA ILE A 285 24.86 -19.98 20.69
C ILE A 285 24.87 -21.50 20.40
N SER A 286 24.80 -22.34 21.44
CA SER A 286 24.69 -23.80 21.28
C SER A 286 23.33 -24.24 20.74
N TYR A 287 22.24 -23.50 21.00
CA TYR A 287 20.87 -23.86 20.65
C TYR A 287 20.61 -23.87 19.13
N ASP A 288 19.96 -24.93 18.63
CA ASP A 288 19.63 -25.15 17.20
C ASP A 288 18.84 -24.02 16.53
N ASN A 289 18.19 -23.16 17.31
CA ASN A 289 17.32 -22.09 16.84
C ASN A 289 17.87 -20.68 17.12
N ALA A 290 19.07 -20.57 17.70
CA ALA A 290 19.71 -19.29 18.04
C ALA A 290 19.93 -18.42 16.80
N THR A 291 20.36 -19.02 15.68
CA THR A 291 20.55 -18.34 14.39
C THR A 291 19.27 -17.67 13.93
N LYS A 292 18.14 -18.38 13.92
CA LYS A 292 16.86 -17.81 13.49
C LYS A 292 16.40 -16.65 14.36
N GLN A 293 16.82 -16.60 15.62
CA GLN A 293 16.55 -15.47 16.51
C GLN A 293 17.49 -14.29 16.24
N LEU A 294 18.79 -14.55 16.09
CA LEU A 294 19.78 -13.55 15.67
C LEU A 294 19.55 -13.06 14.23
N ASP A 295 18.76 -13.76 13.42
CA ASP A 295 18.27 -13.29 12.13
C ASP A 295 17.08 -12.32 12.24
N THR A 296 16.58 -12.01 13.46
CA THR A 296 15.48 -11.04 13.68
C THR A 296 15.92 -9.68 14.22
N VAL A 297 17.20 -9.52 14.61
CA VAL A 297 17.71 -8.30 15.26
C VAL A 297 18.13 -7.20 14.26
N TYR A 298 17.25 -6.91 13.29
CA TYR A 298 17.53 -5.99 12.17
C TYR A 298 17.97 -4.58 12.58
N ASP A 299 17.55 -4.14 13.76
CA ASP A 299 17.78 -2.80 14.32
C ASP A 299 18.87 -2.77 15.43
N ILE A 300 19.71 -3.80 15.52
CA ILE A 300 20.91 -3.80 16.36
C ILE A 300 21.93 -2.73 15.90
N THR A 301 22.57 -2.06 16.86
CA THR A 301 23.62 -1.06 16.58
C THR A 301 25.00 -1.72 16.53
N PRO A 302 26.00 -1.10 15.87
CA PRO A 302 27.37 -1.62 15.81
C PRO A 302 27.94 -1.95 17.20
N ASP A 303 27.82 -1.05 18.17
CA ASP A 303 28.35 -1.23 19.53
C ASP A 303 27.77 -2.45 20.25
N LEU A 304 26.46 -2.68 20.11
CA LEU A 304 25.78 -3.81 20.74
C LEU A 304 26.12 -5.12 20.03
N ALA A 305 26.18 -5.11 18.70
CA ALA A 305 26.60 -6.27 17.92
C ALA A 305 28.05 -6.67 18.23
N GLN A 306 28.94 -5.68 18.34
CA GLN A 306 30.34 -5.87 18.73
C GLN A 306 30.45 -6.46 20.14
N ALA A 307 29.71 -5.92 21.12
CA ALA A 307 29.69 -6.47 22.48
C ALA A 307 29.23 -7.93 22.52
N PHE A 308 28.25 -8.33 21.70
CA PHE A 308 27.87 -9.73 21.56
C PHE A 308 28.97 -10.58 20.91
N LEU A 309 29.61 -10.11 19.83
CA LEU A 309 30.69 -10.83 19.16
C LEU A 309 31.89 -11.08 20.10
N GLU A 310 32.33 -10.05 20.83
CA GLU A 310 33.39 -10.15 21.85
C GLU A 310 33.00 -11.11 22.99
N ARG A 311 31.73 -11.11 23.39
CA ARG A 311 31.29 -12.02 24.45
C ARG A 311 31.23 -13.47 23.98
N ILE A 312 30.82 -13.71 22.74
CA ILE A 312 30.86 -15.03 22.11
C ILE A 312 32.31 -15.51 21.96
N SER A 313 33.25 -14.67 21.54
CA SER A 313 34.67 -15.04 21.44
C SER A 313 35.34 -15.31 22.80
N SER A 314 34.79 -14.76 23.89
CA SER A 314 35.21 -15.08 25.27
C SER A 314 34.72 -16.44 25.79
N SER A 315 33.87 -17.15 25.03
CA SER A 315 33.33 -18.47 25.37
C SER A 315 34.17 -19.61 24.77
N SER A 316 33.63 -20.82 24.66
CA SER A 316 34.29 -21.96 24.00
C SER A 316 34.20 -21.95 22.46
N PHE A 317 33.67 -20.89 21.86
CA PHE A 317 33.46 -20.78 20.41
C PHE A 317 34.60 -20.01 19.74
N ASP A 318 35.26 -20.65 18.77
CA ASP A 318 36.20 -20.00 17.86
C ASP A 318 35.41 -19.25 16.76
N MET A 319 35.59 -17.94 16.67
CA MET A 319 34.92 -17.06 15.70
C MET A 319 35.33 -17.31 14.26
N ARG A 320 36.49 -17.94 14.04
CA ARG A 320 37.03 -18.29 12.71
C ARG A 320 36.49 -19.64 12.21
N ASN A 321 35.84 -20.42 13.08
CA ASN A 321 35.26 -21.71 12.72
C ASN A 321 33.96 -21.53 11.93
N THR A 322 33.88 -22.15 10.76
CA THR A 322 32.70 -22.19 9.86
C THR A 322 31.38 -22.47 10.60
N SER A 323 31.39 -23.41 11.56
CA SER A 323 30.18 -23.77 12.32
C SER A 323 29.73 -22.68 13.31
N THR A 324 30.66 -21.89 13.84
CA THR A 324 30.35 -20.69 14.63
C THR A 324 29.77 -19.61 13.73
N ILE A 325 30.42 -19.34 12.58
CA ILE A 325 30.01 -18.29 11.64
C ILE A 325 28.57 -18.49 11.16
N HIS A 326 28.17 -19.72 10.83
CA HIS A 326 26.77 -20.04 10.50
C HIS A 326 25.79 -19.76 11.66
N ARG A 327 26.23 -19.80 12.92
CA ARG A 327 25.36 -19.60 14.09
C ARG A 327 25.10 -18.13 14.42
N LEU A 328 25.97 -17.20 13.99
CA LEU A 328 25.96 -15.76 14.39
C LEU A 328 24.73 -14.95 13.94
N GLY A 329 23.87 -15.47 13.07
CA GLY A 329 22.73 -14.72 12.52
C GLY A 329 23.19 -13.41 11.87
N LEU A 330 22.54 -12.28 12.17
CA LEU A 330 22.91 -10.94 11.67
C LEU A 330 24.18 -10.35 12.31
N LEU A 331 24.74 -10.94 13.37
CA LEU A 331 25.97 -10.43 13.98
C LEU A 331 27.18 -10.50 13.02
N VAL A 332 27.13 -11.40 12.02
CA VAL A 332 28.14 -11.50 10.96
C VAL A 332 28.34 -10.19 10.17
N CYS A 333 27.31 -9.33 10.14
CA CYS A 333 27.35 -8.05 9.43
C CYS A 333 28.25 -7.00 10.11
N PHE A 334 28.71 -7.28 11.34
CA PHE A 334 29.57 -6.43 12.16
C PHE A 334 30.88 -7.14 12.53
N TYR A 335 31.25 -8.18 11.77
CA TYR A 335 32.47 -8.95 12.00
C TYR A 335 33.73 -8.07 11.79
N HIS A 336 34.66 -8.11 12.74
CA HIS A 336 35.81 -7.17 12.82
C HIS A 336 37.19 -7.84 12.82
N ASP A 337 37.31 -9.11 13.21
CA ASP A 337 38.59 -9.84 13.29
C ASP A 337 39.08 -10.32 11.91
N LEU A 338 39.46 -9.35 11.07
CA LEU A 338 39.95 -9.59 9.71
C LEU A 338 41.41 -10.06 9.67
N ASP A 339 42.17 -9.85 10.74
CA ASP A 339 43.59 -10.15 10.80
C ASP A 339 43.86 -11.66 10.76
N LEU A 340 44.62 -12.10 9.75
CA LEU A 340 44.95 -13.53 9.52
C LEU A 340 43.72 -14.41 9.19
N LEU A 341 42.67 -13.85 8.58
CA LEU A 341 41.66 -14.65 7.87
C LEU A 341 42.27 -15.31 6.63
N ASP A 342 41.87 -16.55 6.34
CA ASP A 342 42.14 -17.17 5.04
C ASP A 342 40.98 -16.94 4.06
N ALA A 343 41.25 -17.12 2.76
CA ALA A 343 40.28 -16.90 1.70
C ALA A 343 39.03 -17.81 1.80
N ALA A 344 39.14 -19.01 2.39
CA ALA A 344 38.00 -19.91 2.53
C ALA A 344 37.05 -19.45 3.65
N VAL A 345 37.59 -18.99 4.78
CA VAL A 345 36.79 -18.37 5.86
C VAL A 345 36.16 -17.06 5.39
N ALA A 346 36.89 -16.25 4.61
CA ALA A 346 36.35 -15.04 3.99
C ALA A 346 35.16 -15.34 3.06
N GLN A 347 35.25 -16.38 2.21
CA GLN A 347 34.13 -16.83 1.36
C GLN A 347 32.91 -17.29 2.19
N VAL A 348 33.13 -17.99 3.30
CA VAL A 348 32.05 -18.38 4.24
C VAL A 348 31.38 -17.16 4.89
N LEU A 349 32.17 -16.16 5.31
CA LEU A 349 31.66 -14.90 5.86
C LEU A 349 30.81 -14.16 4.82
N LEU A 350 31.32 -13.96 3.59
CA LEU A 350 30.58 -13.35 2.48
C LEU A 350 29.28 -14.10 2.18
N HIS A 351 29.29 -15.44 2.21
CA HIS A 351 28.07 -16.23 2.05
C HIS A 351 27.06 -16.03 3.19
N GLN A 352 27.52 -15.90 4.44
CA GLN A 352 26.63 -15.54 5.54
C GLN A 352 26.15 -14.08 5.48
N MET A 353 26.86 -13.17 4.83
CA MET A 353 26.48 -11.76 4.76
C MET A 353 25.29 -11.44 3.82
N ILE A 354 24.71 -12.42 3.10
CA ILE A 354 23.47 -12.21 2.31
C ILE A 354 22.36 -11.61 3.18
N LYS A 355 22.21 -12.12 4.42
CA LYS A 355 21.16 -11.68 5.36
C LYS A 355 21.36 -10.24 5.85
N CYS A 356 22.53 -9.64 5.65
CA CYS A 356 22.78 -8.23 6.02
C CYS A 356 21.92 -7.25 5.23
N SER A 357 21.38 -7.66 4.07
CA SER A 357 20.33 -6.93 3.35
C SER A 357 19.09 -6.62 4.21
N HIS A 358 18.82 -7.40 5.25
CA HIS A 358 17.72 -7.16 6.17
C HIS A 358 18.02 -6.10 7.25
N LEU A 359 19.28 -5.65 7.42
CA LEU A 359 19.65 -4.67 8.45
C LEU A 359 19.01 -3.30 8.17
N ARG A 360 18.48 -2.71 9.24
CA ARG A 360 17.82 -1.41 9.23
C ARG A 360 18.81 -0.30 9.53
N GLY A 361 19.73 -0.05 8.61
CA GLY A 361 20.78 0.95 8.72
C GLY A 361 22.18 0.34 8.60
N PHE A 362 23.22 1.16 8.78
CA PHE A 362 24.64 0.76 8.77
C PHE A 362 25.13 0.05 7.50
N GLN A 363 24.33 0.06 6.42
CA GLN A 363 24.61 -0.63 5.16
C GLN A 363 25.91 -0.16 4.49
N ALA A 364 26.31 1.11 4.64
CA ALA A 364 27.61 1.58 4.16
C ALA A 364 28.79 0.86 4.87
N GLY A 365 28.67 0.59 6.17
CA GLY A 365 29.64 -0.22 6.93
C GLY A 365 29.66 -1.68 6.48
N VAL A 366 28.48 -2.26 6.23
CA VAL A 366 28.34 -3.62 5.66
C VAL A 366 29.01 -3.71 4.28
N GLN A 367 28.83 -2.72 3.41
CA GLN A 367 29.46 -2.69 2.09
C GLN A 367 30.99 -2.50 2.18
N LYS A 368 31.49 -1.69 3.12
CA LYS A 368 32.93 -1.58 3.42
C LYS A 368 33.50 -2.93 3.89
N LEU A 369 32.81 -3.62 4.79
CA LEU A 369 33.19 -4.96 5.26
C LEU A 369 33.17 -6.00 4.13
N LYS A 370 32.14 -5.99 3.26
CA LYS A 370 32.06 -6.84 2.07
C LYS A 370 33.20 -6.58 1.10
N ALA A 371 33.59 -5.32 0.88
CA ALA A 371 34.73 -4.98 0.02
C ALA A 371 36.04 -5.56 0.59
N ASN A 372 36.33 -5.32 1.87
CA ASN A 372 37.53 -5.85 2.52
C ASN A 372 37.57 -7.40 2.48
N LEU A 373 36.43 -8.06 2.72
CA LEU A 373 36.33 -9.53 2.67
C LEU A 373 36.42 -10.07 1.24
N LEU A 374 35.98 -9.32 0.23
CA LEU A 374 36.12 -9.67 -1.19
C LEU A 374 37.60 -9.62 -1.62
N ASP A 375 38.35 -8.62 -1.14
CA ASP A 375 39.80 -8.55 -1.38
C ASP A 375 40.50 -9.78 -0.79
N ILE A 376 40.26 -10.11 0.48
CA ILE A 376 40.80 -11.32 1.15
C ILE A 376 40.34 -12.62 0.45
N ALA A 377 39.07 -12.74 0.08
CA ALA A 377 38.49 -13.92 -0.56
C ALA A 377 39.03 -14.19 -1.98
N THR A 378 39.67 -13.19 -2.60
CA THR A 378 40.30 -13.28 -3.92
C THR A 378 41.84 -13.31 -3.87
N GLU A 379 42.45 -13.23 -2.69
CA GLU A 379 43.89 -13.40 -2.54
C GLU A 379 44.35 -14.77 -3.09
N ASN A 380 45.25 -14.73 -4.08
CA ASN A 380 45.85 -15.89 -4.75
C ASN A 380 44.90 -16.74 -5.62
N GLN A 381 43.67 -16.27 -5.92
CA GLN A 381 42.73 -16.96 -6.83
C GLN A 381 42.25 -15.99 -7.92
N THR A 382 41.87 -16.49 -9.10
CA THR A 382 41.29 -15.61 -10.14
C THR A 382 39.81 -15.37 -9.89
N LEU A 383 39.30 -14.20 -10.32
CA LEU A 383 37.88 -13.87 -10.22
C LEU A 383 36.99 -14.89 -10.99
N ASN A 384 37.53 -15.51 -12.05
CA ASN A 384 36.86 -16.58 -12.80
C ASN A 384 36.64 -17.86 -11.96
N GLU A 385 37.55 -18.18 -11.04
CA GLU A 385 37.47 -19.38 -10.20
C GLU A 385 36.57 -19.14 -8.96
N THR A 386 36.56 -17.91 -8.44
CA THR A 386 35.86 -17.54 -7.19
C THR A 386 34.43 -17.08 -7.37
N LEU A 387 34.00 -16.66 -8.58
CA LEU A 387 32.70 -16.03 -8.82
C LEU A 387 31.50 -16.79 -8.21
N GLY A 388 31.52 -18.12 -8.22
CA GLY A 388 30.47 -18.95 -7.64
C GLY A 388 30.41 -18.98 -6.11
N SER A 389 31.51 -18.68 -5.40
CA SER A 389 31.61 -18.69 -3.92
C SER A 389 31.53 -17.30 -3.28
N LEU A 390 31.65 -16.22 -4.06
CA LEU A 390 31.56 -14.82 -3.58
C LEU A 390 30.15 -14.36 -3.17
N SER A 391 29.14 -15.21 -3.35
CA SER A 391 27.77 -14.97 -2.85
C SER A 391 27.18 -13.65 -3.37
N ASP A 392 26.63 -12.77 -2.51
CA ASP A 392 26.03 -11.48 -2.91
C ASP A 392 27.03 -10.30 -2.89
N ALA A 393 28.28 -10.53 -2.48
CA ALA A 393 29.34 -9.52 -2.55
C ALA A 393 29.79 -9.23 -3.99
N VAL A 394 29.43 -10.10 -4.94
CA VAL A 394 29.58 -9.89 -6.39
C VAL A 394 28.93 -8.60 -6.89
N VAL A 395 27.93 -8.06 -6.19
CA VAL A 395 27.31 -6.74 -6.50
C VAL A 395 28.31 -5.59 -6.31
N ALA A 396 29.36 -5.75 -5.51
CA ALA A 396 30.39 -4.73 -5.31
C ALA A 396 31.42 -4.67 -6.46
N LEU A 397 31.38 -5.59 -7.44
CA LEU A 397 32.28 -5.64 -8.58
C LEU A 397 32.01 -4.51 -9.57
N THR A 398 33.07 -3.85 -10.05
CA THR A 398 32.99 -2.79 -11.05
C THR A 398 32.63 -3.34 -12.44
N HIS A 399 32.17 -2.46 -13.34
CA HIS A 399 31.92 -2.83 -14.73
C HIS A 399 33.16 -3.47 -15.39
N SER A 400 34.36 -2.93 -15.16
CA SER A 400 35.61 -3.46 -15.71
C SER A 400 35.98 -4.84 -15.16
N GLN A 401 35.72 -5.11 -13.87
CA GLN A 401 35.88 -6.43 -13.29
C GLN A 401 34.90 -7.44 -13.91
N LEU A 402 33.63 -7.07 -14.08
CA LEU A 402 32.63 -7.91 -14.73
C LEU A 402 32.92 -8.15 -16.22
N GLU A 403 33.44 -7.15 -16.94
CA GLU A 403 33.90 -7.31 -18.33
C GLU A 403 35.13 -8.24 -18.45
N SER A 404 35.97 -8.32 -17.43
CA SER A 404 37.15 -9.22 -17.41
C SER A 404 36.80 -10.71 -17.27
N LEU A 405 35.57 -11.02 -16.83
CA LEU A 405 35.11 -12.40 -16.65
C LEU A 405 35.01 -13.17 -17.97
N SER A 406 35.34 -14.45 -17.92
CA SER A 406 35.09 -15.41 -19.00
C SER A 406 33.60 -15.79 -19.06
N PRO A 407 33.03 -16.03 -20.26
CA PRO A 407 31.69 -16.61 -20.41
C PRO A 407 31.50 -17.90 -19.63
N GLU A 408 32.53 -18.75 -19.59
CA GLU A 408 32.57 -20.04 -18.91
C GLU A 408 32.43 -19.89 -17.39
N ALA A 409 33.09 -18.89 -16.78
CA ALA A 409 32.97 -18.61 -15.35
C ALA A 409 31.56 -18.13 -14.97
N VAL A 410 30.99 -17.20 -15.76
CA VAL A 410 29.62 -16.72 -15.54
C VAL A 410 28.60 -17.85 -15.73
N HIS A 411 28.80 -18.72 -16.72
CA HIS A 411 27.97 -19.91 -16.91
C HIS A 411 28.08 -20.90 -15.73
N GLY A 412 29.29 -21.16 -15.22
CA GLY A 412 29.50 -22.02 -14.05
C GLY A 412 28.89 -21.45 -12.75
N ALA A 413 28.92 -20.13 -12.58
CA ALA A 413 28.42 -19.44 -11.38
C ALA A 413 26.91 -19.11 -11.42
N ILE A 414 26.19 -19.41 -12.51
CA ILE A 414 24.81 -18.94 -12.72
C ILE A 414 23.84 -19.28 -11.57
N SER A 415 24.02 -20.46 -10.95
CA SER A 415 23.19 -20.92 -9.82
C SER A 415 23.39 -20.12 -8.52
N THR A 416 24.50 -19.38 -8.39
CA THR A 416 24.73 -18.39 -7.33
C THR A 416 24.18 -17.04 -7.77
N LEU A 417 24.59 -16.57 -8.95
CA LEU A 417 24.28 -15.22 -9.45
C LEU A 417 22.76 -14.95 -9.58
N ASN A 418 21.98 -15.99 -9.91
CA ASN A 418 20.52 -15.88 -10.05
C ASN A 418 19.76 -15.68 -8.72
N GLN A 419 20.41 -15.91 -7.57
CA GLN A 419 19.85 -15.73 -6.22
C GLN A 419 20.23 -14.36 -5.61
N VAL A 420 21.19 -13.66 -6.20
CA VAL A 420 21.73 -12.41 -5.67
C VAL A 420 20.77 -11.25 -5.95
N SER A 421 20.33 -10.58 -4.90
CA SER A 421 19.53 -9.36 -4.98
C SER A 421 20.40 -8.10 -4.98
N GLY A 422 19.91 -7.02 -5.61
CA GLY A 422 20.54 -5.69 -5.53
C GLY A 422 21.53 -5.37 -6.65
N TRP A 423 21.59 -6.19 -7.70
CA TRP A 423 22.34 -5.86 -8.92
C TRP A 423 21.93 -4.51 -9.52
N ALA A 424 22.92 -3.70 -9.90
CA ALA A 424 22.70 -2.55 -10.77
C ALA A 424 22.33 -3.01 -12.19
N LYS A 425 21.50 -2.24 -12.90
CA LYS A 425 21.00 -2.60 -14.24
C LYS A 425 22.14 -2.77 -15.23
N SER A 426 23.20 -1.95 -15.11
CA SER A 426 24.44 -2.11 -15.89
C SER A 426 25.12 -3.47 -15.69
N GLN A 427 25.22 -3.94 -14.44
CA GLN A 427 25.84 -5.23 -14.09
C GLN A 427 25.02 -6.39 -14.64
N VAL A 428 23.70 -6.31 -14.57
CA VAL A 428 22.78 -7.31 -15.13
C VAL A 428 22.96 -7.45 -16.64
N ILE A 429 23.14 -6.35 -17.37
CA ILE A 429 23.44 -6.35 -18.82
C ILE A 429 24.76 -7.07 -19.11
N ILE A 430 25.85 -6.73 -18.40
CA ILE A 430 27.18 -7.35 -18.60
C ILE A 430 27.12 -8.85 -18.34
N LEU A 431 26.56 -9.28 -17.20
CA LEU A 431 26.47 -10.69 -16.82
C LEU A 431 25.58 -11.49 -17.77
N SER A 432 24.47 -10.92 -18.23
CA SER A 432 23.59 -11.56 -19.21
C SER A 432 24.31 -11.77 -20.55
N ALA A 433 25.00 -10.75 -21.05
CA ALA A 433 25.78 -10.85 -22.28
C ALA A 433 26.88 -11.93 -22.18
N LYS A 434 27.58 -12.01 -21.04
CA LYS A 434 28.59 -13.06 -20.77
C LYS A 434 27.98 -14.46 -20.73
N TYR A 435 26.86 -14.65 -20.04
CA TYR A 435 26.16 -15.93 -19.98
C TYR A 435 25.70 -16.42 -21.38
N LEU A 436 25.14 -15.52 -22.18
CA LEU A 436 24.63 -15.85 -23.53
C LEU A 436 25.75 -16.07 -24.56
N ALA A 437 26.92 -15.47 -24.37
CA ALA A 437 28.08 -15.70 -25.24
C ALA A 437 28.57 -17.17 -25.21
N HIS A 438 28.39 -17.87 -24.09
CA HIS A 438 28.69 -19.31 -23.97
C HIS A 438 27.67 -20.16 -24.73
N GLU A 439 26.38 -19.91 -24.48
CA GLU A 439 25.27 -20.77 -24.93
C GLU A 439 24.88 -20.57 -26.41
N LYS A 440 25.18 -19.39 -26.98
CA LYS A 440 24.99 -19.00 -28.41
C LYS A 440 23.54 -18.96 -28.92
N VAL A 441 22.63 -19.76 -28.39
CA VAL A 441 21.20 -19.76 -28.72
C VAL A 441 20.40 -19.72 -27.43
N LEU A 442 19.49 -18.75 -27.33
CA LEU A 442 18.64 -18.57 -26.15
C LEU A 442 17.50 -19.59 -26.16
N SER A 443 17.57 -20.59 -25.27
CA SER A 443 16.53 -21.63 -25.08
C SER A 443 15.78 -21.47 -23.76
N PHE A 444 14.69 -22.25 -23.58
CA PHE A 444 13.98 -22.36 -22.30
C PHE A 444 14.94 -22.75 -21.15
N TYR A 445 15.86 -23.68 -21.40
CA TYR A 445 16.81 -24.12 -20.36
C TYR A 445 17.66 -22.95 -19.86
N ASN A 446 18.20 -22.14 -20.78
CA ASN A 446 19.04 -20.99 -20.43
C ASN A 446 18.26 -19.96 -19.62
N VAL A 447 17.07 -19.56 -20.11
CA VAL A 447 16.18 -18.62 -19.40
C VAL A 447 15.80 -19.14 -18.01
N SER A 448 15.64 -20.46 -17.84
CA SER A 448 15.33 -21.08 -16.53
C SER A 448 16.45 -20.97 -15.50
N GLN A 449 17.69 -20.74 -15.91
CA GLN A 449 18.81 -20.58 -14.98
C GLN A 449 19.09 -19.11 -14.63
N MET A 450 18.60 -18.12 -15.40
CA MET A 450 19.01 -16.72 -15.22
C MET A 450 18.40 -16.00 -14.01
N GLY A 451 17.19 -16.38 -13.57
CA GLY A 451 16.50 -15.71 -12.45
C GLY A 451 16.42 -14.19 -12.65
N VAL A 452 16.93 -13.41 -11.69
CA VAL A 452 16.97 -11.95 -11.75
C VAL A 452 17.77 -11.39 -12.93
N LEU A 453 18.74 -12.13 -13.46
CA LEU A 453 19.54 -11.68 -14.61
C LEU A 453 18.72 -11.64 -15.91
N LEU A 454 17.52 -12.24 -15.94
CA LEU A 454 16.66 -12.26 -17.12
C LEU A 454 16.33 -10.86 -17.66
N ALA A 455 16.33 -9.83 -16.81
CA ALA A 455 16.13 -8.43 -17.19
C ALA A 455 17.27 -7.84 -18.05
N GLY A 456 18.44 -8.49 -18.14
CA GLY A 456 19.56 -8.08 -19.00
C GLY A 456 19.55 -8.74 -20.39
N VAL A 457 18.59 -9.61 -20.67
CA VAL A 457 18.44 -10.23 -21.99
C VAL A 457 17.76 -9.24 -22.94
N GLY A 458 18.46 -8.84 -24.00
CA GLY A 458 17.94 -7.85 -24.96
C GLY A 458 16.60 -8.25 -25.59
N THR A 459 15.74 -7.28 -25.84
CA THR A 459 14.40 -7.44 -26.44
C THR A 459 14.45 -8.22 -27.76
N GLN A 460 15.47 -7.96 -28.59
CA GLN A 460 15.66 -8.66 -29.86
C GLN A 460 15.99 -10.15 -29.67
N ALA A 461 16.67 -10.53 -28.58
CA ALA A 461 16.96 -11.92 -28.26
C ALA A 461 15.67 -12.66 -27.87
N PHE A 462 14.82 -12.07 -27.02
CA PHE A 462 13.50 -12.62 -26.70
C PHE A 462 12.61 -12.79 -27.95
N TYR A 463 12.59 -11.80 -28.85
CA TYR A 463 11.83 -11.91 -30.10
C TYR A 463 12.35 -13.03 -31.02
N SER A 464 13.64 -13.37 -30.90
CA SER A 464 14.30 -14.38 -31.74
C SER A 464 14.23 -15.81 -31.18
N MET A 465 13.77 -16.01 -29.93
CA MET A 465 13.60 -17.33 -29.32
C MET A 465 12.57 -18.20 -30.06
N ASP A 466 12.66 -19.53 -29.90
CA ASP A 466 11.57 -20.41 -30.31
C ASP A 466 10.30 -20.16 -29.46
N ARG A 467 9.14 -20.21 -30.12
CA ARG A 467 7.85 -19.94 -29.48
C ARG A 467 7.45 -21.02 -28.47
N ARG A 468 7.89 -22.27 -28.64
CA ARG A 468 7.61 -23.37 -27.69
C ARG A 468 8.42 -23.19 -26.41
N ASP A 469 9.64 -22.72 -26.54
CA ASP A 469 10.50 -22.38 -25.40
C ASP A 469 9.90 -21.21 -24.60
N LEU A 470 9.48 -20.13 -25.27
CA LEU A 470 8.77 -19.01 -24.61
C LEU A 470 7.45 -19.45 -23.95
N LEU A 471 6.68 -20.34 -24.58
CA LEU A 471 5.49 -20.96 -23.97
C LEU A 471 5.84 -21.73 -22.70
N GLN A 472 6.99 -22.40 -22.66
CA GLN A 472 7.46 -23.12 -21.48
C GLN A 472 7.97 -22.16 -20.38
N VAL A 473 8.63 -21.06 -20.73
CA VAL A 473 9.00 -19.98 -19.79
C VAL A 473 7.74 -19.45 -19.09
N LEU A 474 6.71 -19.08 -19.86
CA LEU A 474 5.47 -18.49 -19.33
C LEU A 474 4.63 -19.44 -18.46
N ARG A 475 4.81 -20.76 -18.62
CA ARG A 475 4.17 -21.80 -17.79
C ARG A 475 4.99 -22.21 -16.56
N SER A 476 6.25 -21.77 -16.48
CA SER A 476 7.17 -22.11 -15.39
C SER A 476 7.15 -21.06 -14.28
N THR A 477 7.80 -21.35 -13.16
CA THR A 477 7.99 -20.40 -12.04
C THR A 477 8.72 -19.11 -12.43
N ILE A 478 9.44 -19.10 -13.56
CA ILE A 478 10.10 -17.92 -14.14
C ILE A 478 9.07 -16.83 -14.51
N SER A 479 7.79 -17.19 -14.71
CA SER A 479 6.72 -16.22 -15.04
C SER A 479 6.59 -15.09 -14.01
N LEU A 480 7.08 -15.29 -12.78
CA LEU A 480 7.16 -14.25 -11.76
C LEU A 480 8.11 -13.11 -12.20
N HIS A 481 9.31 -13.46 -12.67
CA HIS A 481 10.33 -12.51 -13.15
C HIS A 481 10.01 -11.86 -14.50
N VAL A 482 9.05 -12.39 -15.26
CA VAL A 482 8.56 -11.74 -16.50
C VAL A 482 7.92 -10.38 -16.20
N SER A 483 7.44 -10.16 -14.97
CA SER A 483 6.93 -8.88 -14.49
C SER A 483 8.02 -7.81 -14.34
N ASP A 484 9.26 -8.23 -14.09
CA ASP A 484 10.43 -7.37 -13.86
C ASP A 484 11.09 -6.90 -15.17
N LEU A 485 10.69 -7.50 -16.31
CA LEU A 485 11.15 -7.13 -17.64
C LEU A 485 10.68 -5.72 -18.06
N SER A 486 11.50 -5.04 -18.85
CA SER A 486 11.17 -3.75 -19.45
C SER A 486 9.92 -3.86 -20.35
N PRO A 487 9.16 -2.76 -20.54
CA PRO A 487 8.02 -2.76 -21.46
C PRO A 487 8.39 -3.18 -22.90
N ALA A 488 9.61 -2.89 -23.35
CA ALA A 488 10.11 -3.33 -24.65
C ALA A 488 10.32 -4.85 -24.69
N GLN A 489 10.99 -5.44 -23.68
CA GLN A 489 11.21 -6.88 -23.55
C GLN A 489 9.89 -7.64 -23.45
N GLN A 490 8.96 -7.15 -22.62
CA GLN A 490 7.59 -7.65 -22.49
C GLN A 490 6.86 -7.67 -23.85
N GLN A 491 6.95 -6.58 -24.62
CA GLN A 491 6.37 -6.53 -25.96
C GLN A 491 7.11 -7.44 -26.95
N GLY A 492 8.42 -7.64 -26.83
CA GLY A 492 9.21 -8.58 -27.64
C GLY A 492 8.72 -10.02 -27.49
N VAL A 493 8.60 -10.49 -26.23
CA VAL A 493 8.01 -11.79 -25.89
C VAL A 493 6.59 -11.90 -26.44
N LEU A 494 5.72 -10.91 -26.17
CA LEU A 494 4.33 -10.91 -26.64
C LEU A 494 4.22 -10.98 -28.17
N SER A 495 5.09 -10.26 -28.89
CA SER A 495 5.12 -10.23 -30.35
C SER A 495 5.47 -11.59 -30.93
N LYS A 496 6.44 -12.29 -30.34
CA LYS A 496 6.83 -13.64 -30.77
C LYS A 496 5.76 -14.68 -30.48
N MET A 497 5.09 -14.58 -29.32
CA MET A 497 3.99 -15.46 -28.93
C MET A 497 2.75 -15.37 -29.84
N ILE A 498 2.57 -14.24 -30.55
CA ILE A 498 1.41 -13.94 -31.40
C ILE A 498 1.76 -14.02 -32.90
N GLU A 499 3.01 -14.35 -33.25
CA GLU A 499 3.47 -14.48 -34.64
C GLU A 499 2.62 -15.53 -35.41
N ALA A 500 2.19 -15.18 -36.62
CA ALA A 500 1.18 -15.94 -37.35
C ALA A 500 1.78 -17.18 -38.02
N GLY A 501 1.28 -18.37 -37.68
CA GLY A 501 1.72 -19.62 -38.31
C GLY A 501 1.26 -20.93 -37.64
N ASP A 502 0.81 -20.90 -36.39
CA ASP A 502 0.45 -22.12 -35.63
C ASP A 502 -0.96 -22.03 -34.98
N THR A 503 -1.57 -23.19 -34.75
CA THR A 503 -3.01 -23.38 -34.43
C THR A 503 -3.40 -23.10 -32.98
N VAL A 504 -2.45 -23.07 -32.04
CA VAL A 504 -2.73 -22.84 -30.61
C VAL A 504 -2.32 -21.42 -30.21
N SER A 505 -3.28 -20.60 -29.79
CA SER A 505 -2.97 -19.26 -29.29
C SER A 505 -2.22 -19.31 -27.96
N GLY A 506 -1.07 -18.63 -27.90
CA GLY A 506 -0.29 -18.48 -26.67
C GLY A 506 -0.87 -17.49 -25.67
N ILE A 507 -1.91 -16.73 -26.05
CA ILE A 507 -2.44 -15.63 -25.23
C ILE A 507 -3.09 -16.13 -23.93
N VAL A 508 -3.72 -17.31 -23.96
CA VAL A 508 -4.36 -17.93 -22.79
C VAL A 508 -3.35 -18.28 -21.69
N GLU A 509 -2.09 -18.54 -22.05
CA GLU A 509 -1.01 -18.94 -21.14
C GLU A 509 -0.41 -17.78 -20.34
N ILE A 510 -0.57 -16.54 -20.80
CA ILE A 510 0.02 -15.34 -20.17
C ILE A 510 -0.69 -15.04 -18.84
N GLN A 511 -0.02 -15.20 -17.69
CA GLN A 511 -0.61 -15.04 -16.35
C GLN A 511 -0.34 -13.66 -15.71
N GLY A 512 -1.01 -13.41 -14.58
CA GLY A 512 -0.67 -12.32 -13.65
C GLY A 512 -0.77 -10.92 -14.24
N ALA A 513 0.14 -10.04 -13.82
CA ALA A 513 0.21 -8.65 -14.25
C ALA A 513 0.57 -8.50 -15.75
N PHE A 514 1.39 -9.40 -16.29
CA PHE A 514 1.85 -9.35 -17.69
C PHE A 514 0.69 -9.48 -18.71
N PHE A 515 -0.42 -10.11 -18.34
CA PHE A 515 -1.61 -10.18 -19.21
C PHE A 515 -2.20 -8.80 -19.55
N LYS A 516 -1.94 -7.77 -18.74
CA LYS A 516 -2.31 -6.39 -19.07
C LYS A 516 -1.74 -5.96 -20.42
N GLU A 517 -0.57 -6.44 -20.84
CA GLU A 517 0.06 -6.00 -22.08
C GLU A 517 -0.65 -6.47 -23.35
N VAL A 518 -1.42 -7.57 -23.28
CA VAL A 518 -2.14 -8.13 -24.43
C VAL A 518 -3.09 -7.10 -25.04
N SER A 519 -2.83 -6.69 -26.29
CA SER A 519 -3.63 -5.69 -26.98
C SER A 519 -5.11 -6.09 -27.13
N LEU A 520 -6.00 -5.10 -27.07
CA LEU A 520 -7.43 -5.29 -27.36
C LEU A 520 -7.67 -5.85 -28.78
N PHE A 521 -6.81 -5.53 -29.74
CA PHE A 521 -6.87 -6.09 -31.09
C PHE A 521 -6.68 -7.62 -31.08
N ASN A 522 -5.71 -8.12 -30.32
CA ASN A 522 -5.44 -9.56 -30.22
C ASN A 522 -6.54 -10.27 -29.44
N LEU A 523 -7.00 -9.72 -28.31
CA LEU A 523 -8.09 -10.31 -27.52
C LEU A 523 -9.39 -10.50 -28.31
N ARG A 524 -9.70 -9.59 -29.24
CA ARG A 524 -10.89 -9.68 -30.12
C ARG A 524 -10.87 -10.87 -31.08
N ARG A 525 -9.71 -11.47 -31.33
CA ARG A 525 -9.54 -12.57 -32.28
C ARG A 525 -9.50 -13.95 -31.60
N GLU A 526 -9.53 -13.98 -30.26
CA GLU A 526 -9.40 -15.21 -29.49
C GLU A 526 -10.75 -15.75 -29.00
N PRO A 527 -11.17 -16.95 -29.44
CA PRO A 527 -12.43 -17.55 -29.02
C PRO A 527 -12.34 -18.29 -27.66
N GLY A 528 -11.13 -18.45 -27.10
CA GLY A 528 -10.85 -19.39 -25.99
C GLY A 528 -11.12 -18.88 -24.57
N PHE A 529 -11.61 -17.66 -24.37
CA PHE A 529 -11.75 -17.10 -23.02
C PHE A 529 -12.98 -17.60 -22.26
N ASN A 530 -12.80 -17.86 -20.96
CA ASN A 530 -13.86 -18.16 -20.01
C ASN A 530 -13.47 -17.65 -18.59
N THR A 531 -14.37 -17.76 -17.62
CA THR A 531 -14.15 -17.27 -16.25
C THR A 531 -13.03 -17.97 -15.50
N THR A 532 -12.72 -19.24 -15.81
CA THR A 532 -11.61 -19.97 -15.17
C THR A 532 -10.25 -19.51 -15.66
N VAL A 533 -10.12 -19.25 -16.97
CA VAL A 533 -8.89 -18.70 -17.58
C VAL A 533 -8.54 -17.32 -17.00
N LEU A 534 -9.54 -16.49 -16.70
CA LEU A 534 -9.33 -15.10 -16.26
C LEU A 534 -9.07 -14.93 -14.75
N LYS A 535 -9.19 -15.98 -13.94
CA LYS A 535 -9.21 -15.88 -12.46
C LYS A 535 -7.93 -15.32 -11.84
N GLU A 536 -6.79 -15.49 -12.51
CA GLU A 536 -5.44 -15.11 -12.03
C GLU A 536 -4.76 -14.08 -12.97
N LYS A 537 -5.52 -13.47 -13.88
CA LYS A 537 -5.02 -12.51 -14.87
C LYS A 537 -5.46 -11.10 -14.53
N GLU A 538 -4.52 -10.16 -14.43
CA GLU A 538 -4.89 -8.76 -14.23
C GLU A 538 -5.31 -8.10 -15.54
N LEU A 539 -6.37 -7.29 -15.49
CA LEU A 539 -6.96 -6.66 -16.69
C LEU A 539 -6.80 -5.14 -16.69
N ARG A 540 -6.50 -4.55 -17.86
CA ARG A 540 -6.76 -3.13 -18.16
C ARG A 540 -8.27 -2.90 -18.28
N ARG A 541 -8.74 -1.66 -18.06
CA ARG A 541 -10.19 -1.33 -18.17
C ARG A 541 -10.74 -1.65 -19.56
N SER A 542 -10.00 -1.34 -20.64
CA SER A 542 -10.35 -1.68 -22.02
C SER A 542 -10.57 -3.19 -22.25
N GLN A 543 -9.62 -4.02 -21.78
CA GLN A 543 -9.69 -5.47 -21.83
C GLN A 543 -10.89 -5.99 -21.03
N ALA A 544 -11.09 -5.50 -19.81
CA ALA A 544 -12.19 -5.94 -18.94
C ALA A 544 -13.57 -5.58 -19.50
N LEU A 545 -13.76 -4.36 -20.03
CA LEU A 545 -15.00 -3.95 -20.70
C LEU A 545 -15.32 -4.88 -21.88
N PHE A 546 -14.32 -5.22 -22.70
CA PHE A 546 -14.50 -6.15 -23.82
C PHE A 546 -14.80 -7.58 -23.36
N LEU A 547 -14.04 -8.12 -22.40
CA LEU A 547 -14.21 -9.50 -21.93
C LEU A 547 -15.53 -9.69 -21.16
N PHE A 548 -15.97 -8.70 -20.39
CA PHE A 548 -17.28 -8.74 -19.73
C PHE A 548 -18.43 -8.79 -20.74
N GLU A 549 -18.39 -7.91 -21.76
CA GLU A 549 -19.36 -7.86 -22.87
C GLU A 549 -19.34 -9.10 -23.78
N LEU A 550 -18.20 -9.78 -23.89
CA LEU A 550 -18.08 -11.04 -24.62
C LEU A 550 -18.68 -12.21 -23.81
N LEU A 551 -18.33 -12.31 -22.52
CA LEU A 551 -18.73 -13.42 -21.66
C LEU A 551 -20.18 -13.30 -21.16
N SER A 552 -20.75 -12.09 -21.07
CA SER A 552 -22.17 -11.89 -20.72
C SER A 552 -23.14 -12.52 -21.72
N LYS A 553 -22.71 -12.66 -22.99
CA LYS A 553 -23.52 -13.25 -24.08
C LYS A 553 -23.60 -14.77 -24.01
N THR A 554 -22.61 -15.41 -23.39
CA THR A 554 -22.52 -16.88 -23.27
C THR A 554 -22.87 -17.37 -21.86
N THR A 555 -22.58 -16.57 -20.83
CA THR A 555 -22.75 -16.91 -19.42
C THR A 555 -24.14 -16.53 -18.93
N ARG A 556 -24.94 -17.52 -18.53
CA ARG A 556 -26.33 -17.31 -18.05
C ARG A 556 -26.44 -16.75 -16.62
N ARG A 557 -25.31 -16.51 -15.96
CA ARG A 557 -25.15 -16.22 -14.53
C ARG A 557 -24.17 -15.08 -14.31
N PRO A 558 -24.65 -13.83 -14.11
CA PRO A 558 -23.79 -12.67 -13.88
C PRO A 558 -22.85 -12.85 -12.68
N GLU A 559 -23.26 -13.60 -11.66
CA GLU A 559 -22.48 -13.91 -10.46
C GLU A 559 -21.17 -14.65 -10.77
N GLU A 560 -21.15 -15.50 -11.80
CA GLU A 560 -19.94 -16.22 -12.22
C GLU A 560 -18.88 -15.27 -12.83
N LEU A 561 -19.31 -14.16 -13.44
CA LEU A 561 -18.44 -13.12 -13.98
C LEU A 561 -17.92 -12.18 -12.89
N LEU A 562 -18.79 -11.77 -11.95
CA LEU A 562 -18.43 -10.89 -10.85
C LEU A 562 -17.41 -11.54 -9.90
N ARG A 563 -17.56 -12.86 -9.65
CA ARG A 563 -16.63 -13.64 -8.81
C ARG A 563 -15.21 -13.76 -9.38
N THR A 564 -14.99 -13.45 -10.66
CA THR A 564 -13.63 -13.36 -11.25
C THR A 564 -12.87 -12.11 -10.73
N GLY A 565 -13.53 -11.12 -10.13
CA GLY A 565 -12.90 -9.93 -9.53
C GLY A 565 -12.39 -8.92 -10.56
N GLN A 566 -11.39 -9.27 -11.36
CA GLN A 566 -10.81 -8.37 -12.37
C GLN A 566 -11.82 -7.96 -13.47
N LEU A 567 -12.82 -8.80 -13.75
CA LEU A 567 -13.92 -8.49 -14.66
C LEU A 567 -14.87 -7.38 -14.16
N VAL A 568 -14.86 -7.06 -12.86
CA VAL A 568 -15.69 -5.99 -12.28
C VAL A 568 -15.33 -4.60 -12.89
N LYS A 569 -14.08 -4.41 -13.33
CA LYS A 569 -13.62 -3.25 -14.13
C LYS A 569 -14.41 -3.05 -15.44
N GLY A 570 -15.03 -4.11 -15.96
CA GLY A 570 -15.79 -4.11 -17.22
C GLY A 570 -17.30 -3.91 -17.07
N VAL A 571 -17.80 -3.77 -15.84
CA VAL A 571 -19.24 -3.61 -15.60
C VAL A 571 -19.66 -2.17 -15.88
N THR A 572 -20.41 -1.96 -16.96
CA THR A 572 -20.95 -0.66 -17.35
C THR A 572 -22.14 -0.24 -16.47
N CYS A 573 -22.49 1.04 -16.48
CA CYS A 573 -23.71 1.51 -15.82
C CYS A 573 -24.99 0.92 -16.42
N SER A 574 -25.01 0.65 -17.73
CA SER A 574 -26.12 -0.07 -18.37
C SER A 574 -26.27 -1.51 -17.86
N HIS A 575 -25.17 -2.22 -17.58
CA HIS A 575 -25.21 -3.52 -16.93
C HIS A 575 -25.75 -3.44 -15.50
N ILE A 576 -25.37 -2.42 -14.72
CA ILE A 576 -25.86 -2.19 -13.34
C ILE A 576 -27.36 -1.85 -13.35
N ASP A 577 -27.78 -0.89 -14.17
CA ASP A 577 -29.18 -0.45 -14.28
C ASP A 577 -30.08 -1.60 -14.75
N ALA A 578 -29.59 -2.50 -15.62
CA ALA A 578 -30.32 -3.69 -16.10
C ALA A 578 -30.45 -4.84 -15.08
N MET A 579 -29.72 -4.84 -13.97
CA MET A 579 -29.88 -5.88 -12.94
C MET A 579 -31.26 -5.78 -12.26
N ASN A 580 -31.91 -6.92 -12.06
CA ASN A 580 -33.11 -6.98 -11.21
C ASN A 580 -32.75 -6.74 -9.74
N ALA A 581 -33.73 -6.28 -8.95
CA ALA A 581 -33.54 -5.87 -7.55
C ALA A 581 -32.88 -6.96 -6.69
N ASP A 582 -33.46 -8.17 -6.68
CA ASP A 582 -32.99 -9.28 -5.84
C ASP A 582 -31.55 -9.70 -6.20
N SER A 583 -31.24 -9.78 -7.50
CA SER A 583 -29.91 -10.12 -8.01
C SER A 583 -28.88 -9.03 -7.75
N PHE A 584 -29.28 -7.75 -7.81
CA PHE A 584 -28.38 -6.65 -7.49
C PHE A 584 -28.00 -6.69 -6.00
N LEU A 585 -28.98 -6.82 -5.10
CA LEU A 585 -28.74 -6.87 -3.67
C LEU A 585 -27.94 -8.11 -3.25
N ALA A 586 -28.26 -9.29 -3.80
CA ALA A 586 -27.53 -10.53 -3.48
C ALA A 586 -26.04 -10.49 -3.88
N HIS A 587 -25.72 -9.84 -5.01
CA HIS A 587 -24.38 -9.85 -5.58
C HIS A 587 -23.59 -8.55 -5.35
N PHE A 588 -24.16 -7.56 -4.65
CA PHE A 588 -23.49 -6.28 -4.35
C PHE A 588 -22.14 -6.46 -3.66
N HIS A 589 -22.01 -7.47 -2.80
CA HIS A 589 -20.77 -7.77 -2.08
C HIS A 589 -19.56 -8.03 -3.00
N TYR A 590 -19.75 -8.45 -4.26
CA TYR A 590 -18.64 -8.57 -5.22
C TYR A 590 -18.09 -7.20 -5.64
N PHE A 591 -18.93 -6.18 -5.73
CA PHE A 591 -18.49 -4.80 -5.99
C PHE A 591 -17.82 -4.20 -4.75
N GLU A 592 -18.42 -4.40 -3.56
CA GLU A 592 -17.88 -3.91 -2.29
C GLU A 592 -16.48 -4.46 -1.99
N ASN A 593 -16.28 -5.77 -2.15
CA ASN A 593 -14.97 -6.42 -1.96
C ASN A 593 -13.93 -6.03 -3.04
N ASN A 594 -14.34 -5.39 -4.14
CA ASN A 594 -13.45 -4.98 -5.25
C ASN A 594 -13.51 -3.46 -5.53
N LEU A 595 -13.87 -2.64 -4.53
CA LEU A 595 -14.01 -1.18 -4.69
C LEU A 595 -12.78 -0.49 -5.30
N SER A 596 -11.57 -0.96 -4.99
CA SER A 596 -10.31 -0.44 -5.54
C SER A 596 -10.12 -0.67 -7.05
N LEU A 597 -10.91 -1.58 -7.66
CA LEU A 597 -10.89 -1.85 -9.09
C LEU A 597 -11.93 -1.01 -9.86
N LEU A 598 -12.89 -0.41 -9.16
CA LEU A 598 -13.99 0.34 -9.76
C LEU A 598 -13.60 1.79 -10.10
N SER A 599 -14.25 2.36 -11.12
CA SER A 599 -14.17 3.80 -11.36
C SER A 599 -15.16 4.58 -10.48
N PRO A 600 -14.89 5.86 -10.15
CA PRO A 600 -15.85 6.74 -9.50
C PRO A 600 -17.20 6.83 -10.24
N TYR A 601 -17.18 6.68 -11.57
CA TYR A 601 -18.40 6.59 -12.38
C TYR A 601 -19.18 5.29 -12.12
N GLN A 602 -18.52 4.13 -12.09
CA GLN A 602 -19.17 2.87 -11.72
C GLN A 602 -19.75 2.92 -10.30
N VAL A 603 -19.01 3.48 -9.33
CA VAL A 603 -19.48 3.63 -7.95
C VAL A 603 -20.69 4.58 -7.86
N ASN A 604 -20.71 5.67 -8.63
CA ASN A 604 -21.89 6.54 -8.73
C ASN A 604 -23.11 5.82 -9.29
N CYS A 605 -22.94 4.96 -10.30
CA CYS A 605 -24.04 4.15 -10.84
C CYS A 605 -24.53 3.08 -9.86
N LEU A 606 -23.62 2.41 -9.14
CA LEU A 606 -23.99 1.51 -8.04
C LEU A 606 -24.79 2.24 -6.96
N ALA A 607 -24.38 3.45 -6.57
CA ALA A 607 -25.08 4.28 -5.60
C ALA A 607 -26.51 4.64 -6.06
N TRP A 608 -26.68 5.06 -7.31
CA TRP A 608 -28.00 5.33 -7.88
C TRP A 608 -28.89 4.08 -7.96
N LYS A 609 -28.34 2.93 -8.37
CA LYS A 609 -29.09 1.67 -8.43
C LYS A 609 -29.52 1.20 -7.04
N TYR A 610 -28.66 1.35 -6.05
CA TYR A 610 -28.99 1.04 -4.64
C TYR A 610 -30.08 2.00 -4.12
N TRP A 611 -30.00 3.30 -4.44
CA TRP A 611 -31.03 4.28 -4.07
C TRP A 611 -32.39 4.06 -4.75
N GLU A 612 -32.41 3.45 -5.94
CA GLU A 612 -33.63 3.04 -6.63
C GLU A 612 -34.24 1.78 -5.99
N VAL A 613 -33.42 0.77 -5.70
CA VAL A 613 -33.87 -0.56 -5.24
C VAL A 613 -34.14 -0.65 -3.74
N SER A 614 -33.30 -0.05 -2.88
CA SER A 614 -33.44 -0.10 -1.43
C SER A 614 -32.82 1.11 -0.73
N ARG A 615 -33.61 2.19 -0.58
CA ARG A 615 -33.19 3.44 0.09
C ARG A 615 -32.82 3.23 1.57
N SER A 616 -33.54 2.35 2.27
CA SER A 616 -33.39 2.14 3.72
C SER A 616 -32.18 1.29 4.10
N SER A 617 -31.65 0.48 3.18
CA SER A 617 -30.48 -0.39 3.43
C SER A 617 -29.27 0.00 2.59
N LEU A 618 -29.22 1.22 2.07
CA LEU A 618 -28.10 1.70 1.25
C LEU A 618 -26.80 1.77 2.09
N PRO A 619 -25.70 1.10 1.67
CA PRO A 619 -24.40 1.19 2.30
C PRO A 619 -23.94 2.65 2.46
N PRO A 620 -23.72 3.17 3.68
CA PRO A 620 -23.59 4.60 3.92
C PRO A 620 -22.50 5.33 3.11
N PHE A 621 -21.39 4.65 2.76
CA PHE A 621 -20.35 5.24 1.90
C PHE A 621 -20.85 5.66 0.52
N LEU A 622 -21.85 4.98 -0.06
CA LEU A 622 -22.41 5.31 -1.37
C LEU A 622 -23.10 6.68 -1.39
N LEU A 623 -23.49 7.24 -0.24
CA LEU A 623 -24.00 8.60 -0.14
C LEU A 623 -22.96 9.65 -0.54
N ALA A 624 -21.66 9.37 -0.39
CA ALA A 624 -20.60 10.25 -0.87
C ALA A 624 -20.49 10.26 -2.40
N ALA A 625 -20.93 9.19 -3.07
CA ALA A 625 -20.96 9.11 -4.53
C ALA A 625 -22.18 9.83 -5.15
N LEU A 626 -23.30 9.96 -4.41
CA LEU A 626 -24.48 10.72 -4.82
C LEU A 626 -24.26 12.26 -4.74
N PRO A 627 -25.16 13.10 -5.30
CA PRO A 627 -25.09 14.55 -5.16
C PRO A 627 -25.11 15.02 -3.71
N ALA A 628 -24.36 16.08 -3.40
CA ALA A 628 -24.05 16.47 -2.01
C ALA A 628 -25.29 16.77 -1.12
N HIS A 629 -26.45 17.11 -1.68
CA HIS A 629 -27.67 17.34 -0.91
C HIS A 629 -28.21 16.07 -0.24
N TYR A 630 -27.92 14.87 -0.75
CA TYR A 630 -28.29 13.61 -0.10
C TYR A 630 -27.58 13.42 1.26
N LEU A 631 -26.39 14.02 1.47
CA LEU A 631 -25.67 13.98 2.75
C LEU A 631 -26.43 14.70 3.88
N ALA A 632 -27.27 15.68 3.55
CA ALA A 632 -28.13 16.36 4.51
C ALA A 632 -29.19 15.41 5.10
N SER A 633 -29.58 14.35 4.37
CA SER A 633 -30.59 13.38 4.81
C SER A 633 -30.10 12.40 5.89
N VAL A 634 -28.78 12.26 6.10
CA VAL A 634 -28.21 11.35 7.11
C VAL A 634 -28.56 11.83 8.52
N PRO A 635 -29.40 11.10 9.29
CA PRO A 635 -29.74 11.48 10.66
C PRO A 635 -28.57 11.24 11.61
N ALA A 636 -28.61 11.86 12.80
CA ALA A 636 -27.57 11.68 13.83
C ALA A 636 -27.36 10.22 14.24
N SER A 637 -28.41 9.39 14.22
CA SER A 637 -28.33 7.95 14.49
C SER A 637 -27.49 7.17 13.47
N GLN A 638 -27.38 7.65 12.23
CA GLN A 638 -26.62 7.02 11.16
C GLN A 638 -25.20 7.59 11.02
N CYS A 639 -24.78 8.52 11.88
CA CYS A 639 -23.45 9.13 11.79
C CYS A 639 -22.31 8.13 12.00
N VAL A 640 -22.38 7.22 12.98
CA VAL A 640 -21.31 6.24 13.21
C VAL A 640 -21.23 5.18 12.08
N PRO A 641 -22.34 4.57 11.62
CA PRO A 641 -22.33 3.75 10.41
C PRO A 641 -21.76 4.48 9.18
N PHE A 642 -22.09 5.77 8.99
CA PHE A 642 -21.54 6.60 7.91
C PHE A 642 -20.02 6.79 8.02
N LEU A 643 -19.51 7.14 9.20
CA LEU A 643 -18.07 7.30 9.45
C LEU A 643 -17.31 6.00 9.22
N ILE A 644 -17.76 4.88 9.80
CA ILE A 644 -17.12 3.56 9.65
C ILE A 644 -17.13 3.12 8.18
N SER A 645 -18.27 3.26 7.51
CA SER A 645 -18.43 2.80 6.12
C SER A 645 -17.52 3.57 5.17
N LEU A 646 -17.41 4.89 5.35
CA LEU A 646 -16.55 5.74 4.52
C LEU A 646 -15.06 5.63 4.91
N GLY A 647 -14.76 5.51 6.21
CA GLY A 647 -13.40 5.37 6.78
C GLY A 647 -12.68 4.05 6.49
N LYS A 648 -13.39 3.06 5.93
CA LYS A 648 -12.82 1.83 5.34
C LYS A 648 -12.21 2.04 3.94
N SER A 649 -12.29 3.26 3.40
CA SER A 649 -11.89 3.57 2.02
C SER A 649 -11.23 4.94 1.91
N ARG A 650 -10.36 5.11 0.91
CA ARG A 650 -9.76 6.42 0.61
C ARG A 650 -10.79 7.31 -0.08
N LEU A 651 -11.13 8.46 0.51
CA LEU A 651 -12.15 9.37 -0.04
C LEU A 651 -11.79 9.84 -1.46
N ASP A 652 -10.50 9.99 -1.77
CA ASP A 652 -10.01 10.37 -3.10
C ASP A 652 -10.29 9.32 -4.19
N SER A 653 -10.55 8.06 -3.84
CA SER A 653 -10.99 7.04 -4.80
C SER A 653 -12.50 7.08 -5.09
N LEU A 654 -13.27 7.82 -4.28
CA LEU A 654 -14.73 7.95 -4.38
C LEU A 654 -15.17 9.33 -4.90
N VAL A 655 -14.49 10.40 -4.46
CA VAL A 655 -14.90 11.79 -4.69
C VAL A 655 -13.68 12.63 -5.10
N LEU A 656 -13.58 12.88 -6.42
CA LEU A 656 -12.47 13.64 -7.02
C LEU A 656 -12.72 15.15 -7.08
N ASP A 657 -13.98 15.61 -7.08
CA ASP A 657 -14.29 17.04 -7.08
C ASP A 657 -14.06 17.66 -5.69
N THR A 658 -13.28 18.73 -5.64
CA THR A 658 -12.90 19.42 -4.39
C THR A 658 -14.09 20.01 -3.64
N HIS A 659 -15.11 20.55 -4.33
CA HIS A 659 -16.29 21.14 -3.66
C HIS A 659 -17.21 20.07 -3.05
N LYS A 660 -17.37 18.94 -3.76
CA LYS A 660 -18.09 17.76 -3.28
C LYS A 660 -17.35 17.10 -2.12
N LYS A 661 -16.02 16.93 -2.24
CA LYS A 661 -15.15 16.44 -1.15
C LYS A 661 -15.30 17.30 0.11
N ASN A 662 -15.22 18.63 -0.02
CA ASN A 662 -15.44 19.56 1.09
C ASN A 662 -16.85 19.45 1.70
N SER A 663 -17.85 19.06 0.92
CA SER A 663 -19.23 18.86 1.42
C SER A 663 -19.41 17.53 2.14
N VAL A 664 -18.75 16.46 1.68
CA VAL A 664 -18.62 15.19 2.43
C VAL A 664 -17.89 15.41 3.75
N LEU A 665 -16.75 16.11 3.72
CA LEU A 665 -15.95 16.41 4.92
C LEU A 665 -16.71 17.28 5.92
N ARG A 666 -17.52 18.25 5.46
CA ARG A 666 -18.41 19.02 6.33
C ARG A 666 -19.43 18.13 7.04
N LYS A 667 -19.96 17.09 6.37
CA LYS A 667 -20.87 16.13 7.00
C LYS A 667 -20.14 15.22 7.99
N VAL A 668 -18.94 14.76 7.67
CA VAL A 668 -18.04 14.03 8.59
C VAL A 668 -17.79 14.85 9.85
N GLN A 669 -17.43 16.13 9.72
CA GLN A 669 -17.22 17.05 10.84
C GLN A 669 -18.48 17.25 11.70
N GLN A 670 -19.66 17.36 11.09
CA GLN A 670 -20.94 17.41 11.81
C GLN A 670 -21.18 16.12 12.61
N CYS A 671 -20.92 14.95 12.03
CA CYS A 671 -21.05 13.66 12.71
C CYS A 671 -20.04 13.45 13.84
N LEU A 672 -18.86 14.07 13.76
CA LEU A 672 -17.84 14.09 14.82
C LEU A 672 -18.05 15.19 15.86
N ASN A 673 -19.04 16.09 15.68
CA ASN A 673 -19.16 17.33 16.45
C ASN A 673 -17.82 18.12 16.54
N ASN A 674 -17.04 18.10 15.44
CA ASN A 674 -15.68 18.64 15.32
C ASN A 674 -14.61 18.07 16.30
N SER A 675 -14.87 16.97 17.00
CA SER A 675 -13.92 16.40 17.97
C SER A 675 -13.67 14.90 17.78
N ILE A 676 -12.42 14.50 17.97
CA ILE A 676 -11.99 13.10 18.13
C ILE A 676 -11.59 12.96 19.60
N ALA A 677 -12.55 12.54 20.42
CA ALA A 677 -12.46 12.59 21.87
C ALA A 677 -11.49 11.54 22.46
N ASP A 678 -11.38 10.38 21.82
CA ASP A 678 -10.67 9.20 22.31
C ASP A 678 -10.19 8.32 21.14
N GLU A 679 -9.50 7.23 21.47
CA GLU A 679 -8.92 6.28 20.54
C GLU A 679 -10.01 5.54 19.73
N PHE A 680 -11.19 5.26 20.31
CA PHE A 680 -12.29 4.57 19.60
C PHE A 680 -12.82 5.42 18.45
N MET A 681 -12.89 6.75 18.63
CA MET A 681 -13.22 7.66 17.54
C MET A 681 -12.15 7.67 16.44
N VAL A 682 -10.87 7.47 16.76
CA VAL A 682 -9.81 7.30 15.74
C VAL A 682 -10.05 6.03 14.91
N ASP A 683 -10.37 4.91 15.55
CA ASP A 683 -10.68 3.66 14.85
C ASP A 683 -11.91 3.82 13.94
N ILE A 684 -12.98 4.46 14.43
CA ILE A 684 -14.21 4.75 13.69
C ILE A 684 -13.97 5.64 12.46
N VAL A 685 -13.06 6.62 12.58
CA VAL A 685 -12.70 7.54 11.48
C VAL A 685 -11.84 6.84 10.43
N GLY A 686 -10.88 6.00 10.83
CA GLY A 686 -10.02 5.25 9.90
C GLY A 686 -9.29 6.16 8.90
N ASP A 687 -9.33 5.79 7.61
CA ASP A 687 -8.65 6.51 6.52
C ASP A 687 -9.14 7.96 6.32
N LEU A 688 -10.33 8.31 6.82
CA LEU A 688 -10.83 9.70 6.76
C LEU A 688 -9.93 10.69 7.51
N LEU A 689 -9.13 10.23 8.47
CA LEU A 689 -8.20 11.06 9.22
C LEU A 689 -7.23 11.81 8.30
N CYS A 690 -6.79 11.17 7.20
CA CYS A 690 -5.94 11.77 6.18
C CYS A 690 -6.60 12.93 5.42
N HIS A 691 -7.93 13.06 5.49
CA HIS A 691 -8.71 14.06 4.77
C HIS A 691 -9.36 15.10 5.69
N LEU A 692 -9.23 14.98 7.01
CA LEU A 692 -9.78 15.98 7.93
C LEU A 692 -9.03 17.32 7.80
N PRO A 693 -9.73 18.47 7.83
CA PRO A 693 -9.09 19.78 7.77
C PRO A 693 -8.07 19.99 8.90
N ALA A 694 -7.02 20.77 8.62
CA ALA A 694 -5.93 21.07 9.54
C ALA A 694 -6.41 21.54 10.93
N ALA A 695 -7.44 22.38 10.99
CA ALA A 695 -8.04 22.84 12.24
C ALA A 695 -8.66 21.70 13.09
N THR A 696 -9.23 20.67 12.46
CA THR A 696 -9.75 19.48 13.15
C THR A 696 -8.62 18.58 13.63
N ILE A 697 -7.51 18.46 12.89
CA ILE A 697 -6.32 17.73 13.33
C ILE A 697 -5.69 18.41 14.56
N TYR A 698 -5.54 19.74 14.53
CA TYR A 698 -4.88 20.51 15.58
C TYR A 698 -5.73 20.69 16.85
N HIS A 699 -6.98 21.15 16.71
CA HIS A 699 -7.86 21.44 17.86
C HIS A 699 -8.84 20.32 18.19
N GLY A 700 -9.25 19.51 17.21
CA GLY A 700 -10.30 18.52 17.37
C GLY A 700 -9.82 17.21 18.00
N VAL A 701 -8.55 16.83 17.81
CA VAL A 701 -7.97 15.59 18.36
C VAL A 701 -7.54 15.78 19.81
N SER A 702 -8.17 15.04 20.72
CA SER A 702 -7.83 15.09 22.15
C SER A 702 -6.41 14.55 22.42
N PRO A 703 -5.78 14.91 23.56
CA PRO A 703 -4.50 14.33 23.96
C PRO A 703 -4.55 12.80 24.11
N ARG A 704 -5.70 12.20 24.48
CA ARG A 704 -5.86 10.74 24.56
C ARG A 704 -5.90 10.10 23.18
N ALA A 705 -6.62 10.71 22.23
CA ALA A 705 -6.70 10.23 20.85
C ALA A 705 -5.38 10.39 20.07
N TRP A 706 -4.53 11.34 20.46
CA TRP A 706 -3.38 11.79 19.65
C TRP A 706 -2.40 10.68 19.26
N ALA A 707 -1.99 9.80 20.18
CA ALA A 707 -1.02 8.74 19.86
C ALA A 707 -1.56 7.73 18.82
N THR A 708 -2.84 7.35 18.93
CA THR A 708 -3.51 6.49 17.93
C THR A 708 -3.71 7.22 16.61
N ALA A 709 -4.08 8.51 16.65
CA ALA A 709 -4.24 9.35 15.47
C ALA A 709 -2.92 9.54 14.72
N LEU A 710 -1.81 9.76 15.43
CA LEU A 710 -0.48 9.94 14.85
C LEU A 710 0.00 8.68 14.13
N HIS A 711 -0.24 7.49 14.70
CA HIS A 711 0.05 6.21 14.04
C HIS A 711 -0.70 6.07 12.71
N ARG A 712 -1.96 6.53 12.63
CA ARG A 712 -2.74 6.53 11.38
C ARG A 712 -2.29 7.62 10.39
N LEU A 713 -1.95 8.81 10.89
CA LEU A 713 -1.45 9.93 10.08
C LEU A 713 -0.13 9.60 9.37
N ARG A 714 0.69 8.72 9.96
CA ARG A 714 1.96 8.24 9.39
C ARG A 714 1.77 7.53 8.05
N ASP A 715 0.66 6.80 7.93
CA ASP A 715 0.38 5.92 6.79
C ASP A 715 -0.45 6.65 5.70
N CYS A 716 -0.72 7.96 5.88
CA CYS A 716 -1.43 8.80 4.91
C CYS A 716 -0.54 9.09 3.69
N PRO A 717 -0.99 8.80 2.45
CA PRO A 717 -0.15 8.92 1.26
C PRO A 717 0.31 10.35 0.99
N HIS A 718 -0.57 11.34 1.18
CA HIS A 718 -0.25 12.76 1.06
C HIS A 718 -1.05 13.57 2.09
N LEU A 719 -0.37 14.47 2.80
CA LEU A 719 -0.97 15.50 3.65
C LEU A 719 -0.79 16.87 3.00
N SER A 720 -1.80 17.74 3.08
CA SER A 720 -1.72 19.13 2.58
C SER A 720 -0.71 19.96 3.39
N PRO A 721 -0.19 21.09 2.84
CA PRO A 721 0.71 21.98 3.59
C PRO A 721 0.13 22.45 4.94
N GLU A 722 -1.17 22.71 4.99
CA GLU A 722 -1.89 23.13 6.21
C GLU A 722 -2.01 21.97 7.20
N GLN A 723 -2.32 20.75 6.74
CA GLN A 723 -2.34 19.55 7.58
C GLN A 723 -0.95 19.24 8.15
N LYS A 724 0.09 19.37 7.32
CA LYS A 724 1.51 19.23 7.72
C LYS A 724 1.88 20.22 8.83
N ALA A 725 1.50 21.49 8.68
CA ALA A 725 1.72 22.52 9.70
C ALA A 725 0.97 22.20 11.01
N ALA A 726 -0.29 21.77 10.93
CA ALA A 726 -1.09 21.37 12.09
C ALA A 726 -0.47 20.17 12.84
N VAL A 727 0.03 19.16 12.11
CA VAL A 727 0.72 18.00 12.72
C VAL A 727 2.02 18.45 13.39
N ARG A 728 2.85 19.27 12.73
CA ARG A 728 4.10 19.81 13.33
C ARG A 728 3.83 20.57 14.63
N LEU A 729 2.87 21.50 14.63
CA LEU A 729 2.52 22.27 15.83
C LEU A 729 2.06 21.36 16.96
N ARG A 730 1.21 20.36 16.65
CA ARG A 730 0.72 19.40 17.65
C ARG A 730 1.83 18.50 18.20
N LEU A 731 2.81 18.11 17.37
CA LEU A 731 3.99 17.38 17.83
C LEU A 731 4.85 18.23 18.79
N LEU A 732 5.09 19.50 18.47
CA LEU A 732 5.84 20.43 19.33
C LEU A 732 5.14 20.68 20.68
N GLU A 733 3.80 20.76 20.69
CA GLU A 733 3.02 20.87 21.94
C GLU A 733 3.13 19.64 22.84
N GLN A 734 3.19 18.44 22.26
CA GLN A 734 3.15 17.18 23.02
C GLN A 734 4.54 16.66 23.42
N GLN A 735 5.56 16.90 22.59
CA GLN A 735 6.91 16.36 22.76
C GLN A 735 7.96 17.44 23.07
N GLY A 736 7.60 18.72 22.98
CA GLY A 736 8.54 19.83 23.08
C GLY A 736 9.46 19.96 21.86
N LEU A 737 10.49 20.80 21.99
CA LEU A 737 11.47 21.06 20.92
C LEU A 737 12.36 19.85 20.64
N PRO A 738 12.74 19.58 19.37
CA PRO A 738 13.55 18.42 18.95
C PRO A 738 14.82 18.14 19.75
N GLY A 739 15.56 19.16 20.20
CA GLY A 739 16.77 18.95 21.02
C GLY A 739 16.51 18.19 22.33
N ASN A 740 15.30 18.28 22.87
CA ASN A 740 14.89 17.59 24.10
C ASN A 740 14.39 16.15 23.88
N TRP A 741 14.20 15.71 22.64
CA TRP A 741 13.64 14.39 22.33
C TRP A 741 14.59 13.25 22.70
N THR A 742 14.02 12.07 22.94
CA THR A 742 14.76 10.80 23.13
C THR A 742 15.01 10.11 21.78
N ALA A 743 15.81 9.04 21.79
CA ALA A 743 15.99 8.20 20.62
C ALA A 743 14.65 7.53 20.22
N GLU A 744 13.86 7.12 21.21
CA GLU A 744 12.53 6.54 21.04
C GLU A 744 11.55 7.55 20.39
N THR A 745 11.48 8.80 20.87
CA THR A 745 10.67 9.85 20.23
C THR A 745 11.12 10.09 18.79
N THR A 746 12.42 10.16 18.54
CA THR A 746 12.96 10.42 17.20
C THR A 746 12.66 9.27 16.23
N LYS A 747 12.73 8.01 16.70
CA LYS A 747 12.33 6.82 15.91
C LYS A 747 10.83 6.84 15.59
N ASP A 748 9.98 7.12 16.58
CA ASP A 748 8.52 7.16 16.42
C ASP A 748 8.06 8.28 15.49
N LEU A 749 8.77 9.41 15.50
CA LEU A 749 8.50 10.57 14.65
C LEU A 749 9.26 10.56 13.31
N GLY A 750 10.01 9.51 12.98
CA GLY A 750 10.82 9.41 11.76
C GLY A 750 10.12 9.91 10.49
N PRO A 751 8.95 9.34 10.11
CA PRO A 751 8.19 9.78 8.93
C PRO A 751 7.71 11.25 8.96
N PHE A 752 7.71 11.89 10.13
CA PHE A 752 7.33 13.29 10.32
C PHE A 752 8.53 14.24 10.46
N LEU A 753 9.78 13.75 10.45
CA LEU A 753 10.97 14.63 10.51
C LEU A 753 11.01 15.62 9.34
N VAL A 754 10.45 15.25 8.19
CA VAL A 754 10.26 16.13 7.01
C VAL A 754 9.35 17.35 7.24
N LEU A 755 8.73 17.50 8.42
CA LEU A 755 7.87 18.65 8.77
C LEU A 755 8.63 19.78 9.49
N PHE A 756 9.83 19.50 9.98
CA PHE A 756 10.61 20.41 10.83
C PHE A 756 11.57 21.28 10.00
N SER A 757 11.97 22.43 10.53
CA SER A 757 12.92 23.36 9.87
C SER A 757 14.38 22.93 10.07
N GLY A 758 15.30 23.46 9.25
CA GLY A 758 16.74 23.14 9.33
C GLY A 758 17.32 23.29 10.75
N ASP A 759 17.04 24.40 11.44
CA ASP A 759 17.51 24.64 12.82
C ASP A 759 17.02 23.56 13.81
N GLU A 760 15.77 23.10 13.66
CA GLU A 760 15.19 22.05 14.50
C GLU A 760 15.85 20.70 14.19
N LEU A 761 16.05 20.39 12.91
CA LEU A 761 16.66 19.14 12.45
C LEU A 761 18.16 19.06 12.73
N SER A 762 18.90 20.17 12.78
CA SER A 762 20.34 20.19 13.12
C SER A 762 20.60 19.60 14.52
N SER A 763 19.68 19.81 15.46
CA SER A 763 19.74 19.23 16.80
C SER A 763 19.56 17.71 16.79
N ILE A 764 18.72 17.17 15.89
CA ILE A 764 18.55 15.73 15.67
C ILE A 764 19.77 15.17 14.93
N ALA A 765 20.24 15.82 13.87
CA ALA A 765 21.42 15.41 13.11
C ALA A 765 22.67 15.26 13.99
N THR A 766 22.82 16.14 14.99
CA THR A 766 23.94 16.11 15.95
C THR A 766 23.79 15.02 17.02
N LYS A 767 22.56 14.77 17.49
CA LYS A 767 22.27 13.88 18.63
C LYS A 767 21.98 12.43 18.23
N PHE A 768 21.39 12.24 17.05
CA PHE A 768 20.83 10.98 16.54
C PHE A 768 21.05 10.82 15.02
N PRO A 769 22.30 10.95 14.50
CA PRO A 769 22.58 10.90 13.06
C PRO A 769 22.06 9.63 12.38
N ASP A 770 22.27 8.46 13.01
CA ASP A 770 21.83 7.18 12.44
C ASP A 770 20.32 7.10 12.21
N ILE A 771 19.52 7.66 13.12
CA ILE A 771 18.04 7.65 13.00
C ILE A 771 17.61 8.54 11.84
N LEU A 772 18.28 9.68 11.64
CA LEU A 772 18.01 10.60 10.54
C LEU A 772 18.38 9.98 9.18
N GLN A 773 19.57 9.39 9.06
CA GLN A 773 20.06 8.71 7.85
C GLN A 773 19.20 7.48 7.50
N GLN A 774 18.84 6.67 8.51
CA GLN A 774 17.96 5.52 8.36
C GLN A 774 16.52 5.93 7.97
N THR A 775 16.08 7.13 8.37
CA THR A 775 14.80 7.71 7.92
C THR A 775 14.87 8.13 6.46
N ALA A 776 15.95 8.82 6.06
CA ALA A 776 16.13 9.26 4.67
C ALA A 776 16.22 8.10 3.66
N SER A 777 16.97 7.05 3.97
CA SER A 777 17.08 5.85 3.12
C SER A 777 15.75 5.12 2.91
N LYS A 778 14.86 5.09 3.92
CA LYS A 778 13.49 4.57 3.79
C LYS A 778 12.56 5.44 2.93
N MET A 779 12.96 6.68 2.64
CA MET A 779 12.23 7.66 1.84
C MET A 779 12.82 7.86 0.44
N ALA A 780 13.83 7.07 0.04
CA ALA A 780 14.46 7.17 -1.28
C ALA A 780 13.43 7.06 -2.42
N GLY A 781 13.63 7.83 -3.51
CA GLY A 781 12.68 7.93 -4.62
C GLY A 781 11.47 8.85 -4.39
N THR A 782 11.34 9.46 -3.20
CA THR A 782 10.30 10.46 -2.89
C THR A 782 10.83 11.89 -2.97
N LEU A 783 9.95 12.86 -3.27
CA LEU A 783 10.31 14.28 -3.27
C LEU A 783 10.31 14.82 -1.84
N LEU A 784 11.52 15.01 -1.30
CA LEU A 784 11.76 15.44 0.08
C LEU A 784 12.04 16.96 0.17
N PRO A 785 11.70 17.63 1.29
CA PRO A 785 12.03 19.04 1.52
C PRO A 785 13.54 19.28 1.57
N LYS A 786 13.99 20.43 1.06
CA LYS A 786 15.42 20.80 1.00
C LYS A 786 16.06 20.86 2.38
N GLU A 787 15.31 21.33 3.37
CA GLU A 787 15.73 21.47 4.76
C GLU A 787 16.01 20.10 5.41
N PHE A 788 15.23 19.08 5.05
CA PHE A 788 15.44 17.71 5.53
C PHE A 788 16.65 17.07 4.85
N LEU A 789 16.77 17.21 3.52
CA LEU A 789 17.93 16.72 2.78
C LEU A 789 19.23 17.37 3.28
N TRP A 790 19.22 18.67 3.56
CA TRP A 790 20.37 19.38 4.13
C TRP A 790 20.77 18.86 5.52
N ALA A 791 19.81 18.63 6.42
CA ALA A 791 20.11 18.07 7.73
C ALA A 791 20.69 16.63 7.67
N VAL A 792 20.21 15.81 6.72
CA VAL A 792 20.80 14.49 6.43
C VAL A 792 22.24 14.67 5.91
N PHE A 793 22.45 15.60 4.99
CA PHE A 793 23.75 15.93 4.42
C PHE A 793 24.78 16.36 5.46
N GLU A 794 24.42 17.28 6.34
CA GLU A 794 25.24 17.70 7.48
C GLU A 794 25.52 16.54 8.44
N SER A 795 24.54 15.67 8.72
CA SER A 795 24.74 14.50 9.59
C SER A 795 25.82 13.56 9.05
N VAL A 796 25.81 13.28 7.74
CA VAL A 796 26.81 12.44 7.08
C VAL A 796 28.16 13.14 7.13
N ARG A 797 28.27 14.38 6.63
CA ARG A 797 29.53 15.15 6.60
C ARG A 797 30.19 15.35 7.97
N ASN A 798 29.41 15.39 9.06
CA ASN A 798 29.94 15.47 10.43
C ASN A 798 30.37 14.10 10.99
N SER A 799 29.77 13.01 10.51
CA SER A 799 30.10 11.63 10.91
C SER A 799 31.25 11.00 10.10
N SER A 800 31.43 11.41 8.84
CA SER A 800 32.45 10.85 7.95
C SER A 800 33.85 11.19 8.44
N GLU A 801 34.69 10.17 8.59
CA GLU A 801 36.12 10.35 8.81
C GLU A 801 36.68 11.21 7.68
N LYS A 802 37.39 12.29 8.02
CA LYS A 802 38.04 13.15 7.03
C LYS A 802 39.18 12.37 6.38
N SER A 803 38.84 11.68 5.29
CA SER A 803 39.83 11.06 4.41
C SER A 803 40.70 12.16 3.80
N LEU A 804 41.84 12.40 4.42
CA LEU A 804 42.93 13.17 3.85
C LEU A 804 43.54 12.30 2.75
N SER A 805 42.97 12.39 1.54
CA SER A 805 43.53 11.73 0.35
C SER A 805 45.00 12.11 0.23
N SER A 806 45.88 11.11 0.07
CA SER A 806 47.33 11.32 0.13
C SER A 806 47.88 12.20 -0.99
N ASP A 807 47.15 12.36 -2.10
CA ASP A 807 47.37 13.38 -3.12
C ASP A 807 46.01 13.82 -3.72
N PRO A 808 45.47 15.00 -3.38
CA PRO A 808 44.26 15.54 -4.02
C PRO A 808 44.47 15.81 -5.51
N SER A 809 43.44 15.60 -6.33
CA SER A 809 43.47 15.98 -7.75
C SER A 809 43.83 17.48 -7.93
N PRO A 810 44.56 17.87 -8.99
CA PRO A 810 44.98 19.25 -9.20
C PRO A 810 43.79 20.23 -9.19
N GLY A 811 43.78 21.17 -8.25
CA GLY A 811 42.69 22.13 -8.04
C GLY A 811 41.70 21.77 -6.92
N CYS A 812 41.72 20.54 -6.40
CA CYS A 812 40.84 20.07 -5.32
C CYS A 812 41.39 20.32 -3.90
N HIS A 813 42.42 21.16 -3.74
CA HIS A 813 42.99 21.46 -2.42
C HIS A 813 41.98 22.21 -1.54
N GLY A 814 41.54 21.56 -0.45
CA GLY A 814 40.57 22.11 0.50
C GLY A 814 39.11 21.83 0.16
N VAL A 815 38.84 21.18 -0.98
CA VAL A 815 37.51 20.66 -1.34
C VAL A 815 37.32 19.28 -0.70
N VAL A 816 36.13 18.99 -0.16
CA VAL A 816 35.82 17.69 0.43
C VAL A 816 35.01 16.89 -0.58
N ALA A 817 35.71 16.08 -1.38
CA ALA A 817 35.10 15.20 -2.36
C ALA A 817 34.22 14.12 -1.68
N PRO A 818 33.11 13.71 -2.31
CA PRO A 818 32.27 12.62 -1.82
C PRO A 818 33.01 11.27 -1.92
N SER A 819 32.93 10.46 -0.86
CA SER A 819 33.32 9.05 -0.89
C SER A 819 32.14 8.14 -1.27
N SER A 820 32.44 6.89 -1.64
CA SER A 820 31.41 5.86 -1.87
C SER A 820 30.48 5.65 -0.66
N GLY A 821 30.99 5.80 0.56
CA GLY A 821 30.20 5.68 1.79
C GLY A 821 29.23 6.85 1.98
N ASP A 822 29.65 8.07 1.63
CA ASP A 822 28.79 9.25 1.68
C ASP A 822 27.66 9.12 0.65
N ILE A 823 27.99 8.81 -0.60
CA ILE A 823 27.00 8.72 -1.70
C ILE A 823 25.92 7.68 -1.36
N PHE A 824 26.32 6.50 -0.87
CA PHE A 824 25.39 5.46 -0.46
C PHE A 824 24.48 5.91 0.69
N THR A 825 25.03 6.58 1.70
CA THR A 825 24.29 6.97 2.92
C THR A 825 23.35 8.14 2.69
N LEU A 826 23.70 9.07 1.79
CA LEU A 826 22.93 10.27 1.50
C LEU A 826 21.63 10.00 0.71
N ALA A 827 21.60 8.97 -0.15
CA ALA A 827 20.47 8.71 -1.06
C ALA A 827 20.04 9.98 -1.83
N GLU A 828 18.79 10.46 -1.68
CA GLU A 828 18.32 11.71 -2.30
C GLU A 828 19.07 12.97 -1.81
N ALA A 829 19.70 12.94 -0.63
CA ALA A 829 20.48 14.06 -0.10
C ALA A 829 21.81 14.29 -0.83
N ASN A 830 22.18 13.43 -1.79
CA ASN A 830 23.25 13.74 -2.74
C ASN A 830 22.96 15.01 -3.55
N ALA A 831 21.69 15.40 -3.71
CA ALA A 831 21.30 16.69 -4.29
C ALA A 831 21.78 17.93 -3.51
N CYS A 832 22.37 17.75 -2.32
CA CYS A 832 22.99 18.83 -1.54
C CYS A 832 24.49 19.06 -1.82
N TRP A 833 25.15 18.20 -2.61
CA TRP A 833 26.55 18.42 -3.01
C TRP A 833 26.71 19.66 -3.89
N ALA A 834 27.74 20.45 -3.65
CA ALA A 834 28.11 21.52 -4.58
C ALA A 834 28.69 20.92 -5.89
N PRO A 835 28.49 21.56 -7.06
CA PRO A 835 29.13 21.13 -8.31
C PRO A 835 30.65 20.99 -8.19
N GLU A 836 31.30 21.82 -7.37
CA GLU A 836 32.75 21.77 -7.11
C GLU A 836 33.16 20.54 -6.30
N ASP A 837 32.34 20.12 -5.32
CA ASP A 837 32.57 18.90 -4.53
C ASP A 837 32.44 17.65 -5.43
N LEU A 838 31.42 17.61 -6.29
CA LEU A 838 31.21 16.52 -7.26
C LEU A 838 32.32 16.44 -8.30
N LEU A 839 32.88 17.57 -8.74
CA LEU A 839 33.97 17.61 -9.71
C LEU A 839 35.23 16.91 -9.16
N CYS A 840 35.47 17.03 -7.86
CA CYS A 840 36.63 16.45 -7.17
C CYS A 840 36.47 14.96 -6.81
N MET A 841 35.35 14.32 -7.17
CA MET A 841 35.13 12.87 -6.96
C MET A 841 36.15 12.01 -7.73
N GLU A 842 36.70 11.00 -7.07
CA GLU A 842 37.66 10.05 -7.67
C GLU A 842 37.00 9.03 -8.60
N GLU A 843 37.77 8.52 -9.57
CA GLU A 843 37.33 7.54 -10.58
C GLU A 843 36.63 6.33 -9.97
N HIS A 844 37.28 5.68 -9.01
CA HIS A 844 36.78 4.45 -8.38
C HIS A 844 35.43 4.69 -7.67
N THR A 845 35.23 5.88 -7.08
CA THR A 845 33.99 6.23 -6.38
C THR A 845 32.90 6.63 -7.37
N PHE A 846 33.22 7.35 -8.45
CA PHE A 846 32.25 7.63 -9.51
C PHE A 846 31.74 6.33 -10.16
N ILE A 847 32.65 5.48 -10.65
CA ILE A 847 32.29 4.26 -11.38
C ILE A 847 31.44 3.30 -10.54
N ARG A 848 31.71 3.19 -9.23
CA ARG A 848 30.93 2.32 -8.32
C ARG A 848 29.53 2.88 -7.98
N ASN A 849 29.31 4.19 -8.07
CA ASN A 849 28.07 4.82 -7.58
C ASN A 849 27.27 5.59 -8.64
N VAL A 850 27.70 5.58 -9.92
CA VAL A 850 27.04 6.35 -11.00
C VAL A 850 25.56 6.03 -11.15
N GLU A 851 25.13 4.77 -11.00
CA GLU A 851 23.70 4.40 -11.11
C GLU A 851 22.88 4.89 -9.90
N LEU A 852 23.48 4.95 -8.70
CA LEU A 852 22.84 5.57 -7.53
C LEU A 852 22.69 7.08 -7.72
N LEU A 853 23.72 7.76 -8.23
CA LEU A 853 23.68 9.18 -8.57
C LEU A 853 22.65 9.45 -9.69
N GLY A 854 22.61 8.60 -10.72
CA GLY A 854 21.64 8.66 -11.81
C GLY A 854 20.18 8.48 -11.38
N ALA A 855 19.92 7.88 -10.21
CA ALA A 855 18.59 7.72 -9.65
C ALA A 855 18.10 8.94 -8.83
N VAL A 856 19.00 9.82 -8.37
CA VAL A 856 18.68 10.97 -7.50
C VAL A 856 17.77 11.95 -8.23
N ARG A 857 16.63 12.29 -7.62
CA ARG A 857 15.63 13.16 -8.24
C ARG A 857 15.86 14.65 -7.97
N GLY A 858 16.64 14.97 -6.95
CA GLY A 858 16.85 16.35 -6.50
C GLY A 858 17.89 17.16 -7.28
N PHE A 859 18.70 16.53 -8.15
CA PHE A 859 19.79 17.22 -8.85
C PHE A 859 19.30 18.33 -9.79
N ASP A 860 19.99 19.47 -9.75
CA ASP A 860 19.81 20.59 -10.68
C ASP A 860 20.72 20.48 -11.91
N GLN A 861 20.51 21.37 -12.90
CA GLN A 861 21.26 21.30 -14.16
C GLN A 861 22.78 21.44 -13.98
N PRO A 862 23.31 22.41 -13.18
CA PRO A 862 24.74 22.43 -12.86
C PRO A 862 25.29 21.11 -12.29
N GLN A 863 24.60 20.48 -11.35
CA GLN A 863 25.02 19.20 -10.77
C GLN A 863 25.02 18.06 -11.83
N LEU A 864 23.97 17.97 -12.65
CA LEU A 864 23.88 16.99 -13.74
C LEU A 864 24.98 17.21 -14.79
N MET A 865 25.28 18.46 -15.15
CA MET A 865 26.40 18.80 -16.04
C MET A 865 27.73 18.31 -15.47
N THR A 866 28.04 18.60 -14.20
CA THR A 866 29.28 18.11 -13.58
C THR A 866 29.36 16.59 -13.61
N LEU A 867 28.29 15.87 -13.26
CA LEU A 867 28.27 14.41 -13.30
C LEU A 867 28.47 13.84 -14.71
N LYS A 868 27.96 14.54 -15.75
CA LYS A 868 28.21 14.22 -17.15
C LYS A 868 29.68 14.44 -17.52
N GLU A 869 30.30 15.54 -17.09
CA GLU A 869 31.75 15.76 -17.29
C GLU A 869 32.61 14.69 -16.59
N LYS A 870 32.18 14.17 -15.41
CA LYS A 870 32.85 13.03 -14.77
C LYS A 870 32.72 11.73 -15.57
N ALA A 871 31.57 11.49 -16.21
CA ALA A 871 31.41 10.37 -17.14
C ALA A 871 32.37 10.50 -18.34
N VAL A 872 32.45 11.69 -18.96
CA VAL A 872 33.39 11.95 -20.07
C VAL A 872 34.86 11.82 -19.61
N GLN A 873 35.19 12.28 -18.39
CA GLN A 873 36.54 12.17 -17.85
C GLN A 873 37.03 10.72 -17.72
N PHE A 874 36.15 9.79 -17.32
CA PHE A 874 36.54 8.41 -16.98
C PHE A 874 36.15 7.37 -18.03
N TRP A 875 35.21 7.67 -18.93
CA TRP A 875 34.79 6.78 -20.03
C TRP A 875 35.16 7.32 -21.41
N ASP A 876 35.94 8.40 -21.48
CA ASP A 876 36.29 9.15 -22.69
C ASP A 876 35.03 9.74 -23.37
N MET A 877 35.17 10.21 -24.61
CA MET A 877 34.10 10.80 -25.42
C MET A 877 32.85 9.89 -25.51
N PRO A 878 31.63 10.43 -25.66
CA PRO A 878 30.38 9.64 -25.71
C PRO A 878 30.38 8.49 -26.74
N SER A 879 31.16 8.61 -27.83
CA SER A 879 31.35 7.56 -28.85
C SER A 879 32.11 6.30 -28.38
N TYR A 880 32.72 6.31 -27.20
CA TYR A 880 33.30 5.13 -26.56
C TYR A 880 32.35 4.48 -25.52
N TRP A 881 31.18 5.08 -25.27
CA TRP A 881 30.26 4.59 -24.25
C TRP A 881 29.45 3.39 -24.74
N LYS A 882 29.56 2.28 -24.02
CA LYS A 882 28.79 1.05 -24.27
C LYS A 882 27.38 1.14 -23.67
N GLU A 883 26.46 0.29 -24.12
CA GLU A 883 25.08 0.17 -23.61
C GLU A 883 24.98 0.27 -22.08
N TYR A 884 25.78 -0.49 -21.33
CA TYR A 884 25.72 -0.47 -19.86
C TYR A 884 26.23 0.85 -19.23
N HIS A 885 27.12 1.60 -19.88
CA HIS A 885 27.50 2.95 -19.44
C HIS A 885 26.30 3.90 -19.61
N ILE A 886 25.70 3.93 -20.80
CA ILE A 886 24.54 4.79 -21.14
C ILE A 886 23.37 4.50 -20.19
N VAL A 887 23.09 3.22 -19.95
CA VAL A 887 22.04 2.78 -19.01
C VAL A 887 22.31 3.24 -17.58
N SER A 888 23.57 3.19 -17.12
CA SER A 888 23.95 3.56 -15.75
C SER A 888 23.86 5.06 -15.42
N LEU A 889 23.75 5.93 -16.43
CA LEU A 889 23.66 7.39 -16.22
C LEU A 889 22.32 7.82 -15.59
N GLY A 890 21.23 7.08 -15.81
CA GLY A 890 19.90 7.49 -15.34
C GLY A 890 19.53 8.92 -15.76
N ARG A 891 19.27 9.80 -14.78
CA ARG A 891 19.00 11.23 -15.00
C ARG A 891 20.21 12.06 -15.40
N ILE A 892 21.45 11.60 -15.19
CA ILE A 892 22.67 12.30 -15.64
C ILE A 892 22.65 12.46 -17.18
N ALA A 893 22.03 11.52 -17.90
CA ALA A 893 21.87 11.61 -19.36
C ALA A 893 21.10 12.86 -19.83
N LEU A 894 20.27 13.48 -19.00
CA LEU A 894 19.55 14.73 -19.33
C LEU A 894 20.49 15.93 -19.54
N ALA A 895 21.74 15.84 -19.08
CA ALA A 895 22.78 16.85 -19.29
C ALA A 895 23.52 16.71 -20.63
N LEU A 896 23.26 15.67 -21.43
CA LEU A 896 23.83 15.51 -22.75
C LEU A 896 23.16 16.48 -23.75
N ASP A 897 23.96 17.19 -24.54
CA ASP A 897 23.42 18.00 -25.64
C ASP A 897 23.08 17.17 -26.89
N GLU A 898 22.45 17.80 -27.90
CA GLU A 898 22.03 17.15 -29.14
C GLU A 898 23.21 16.48 -29.89
N THR A 899 24.41 17.07 -29.84
CA THR A 899 25.61 16.57 -30.50
C THR A 899 26.34 15.49 -29.72
N GLU A 900 26.20 15.47 -28.39
CA GLU A 900 26.67 14.38 -27.53
C GLU A 900 25.75 13.15 -27.65
N LEU A 901 24.43 13.37 -27.78
CA LEU A 901 23.45 12.30 -28.02
C LEU A 901 23.64 11.63 -29.39
N GLU A 902 23.99 12.41 -30.43
CA GLU A 902 24.33 11.91 -31.77
C GLU A 902 25.63 11.09 -31.83
N GLN A 903 26.43 11.05 -30.76
CA GLN A 903 27.66 10.26 -30.67
C GLN A 903 27.48 8.91 -29.96
N LEU A 904 26.36 8.68 -29.29
CA LEU A 904 26.11 7.43 -28.55
C LEU A 904 25.79 6.27 -29.51
N ASP A 905 26.22 5.05 -29.18
CA ASP A 905 25.70 3.84 -29.84
C ASP A 905 24.26 3.57 -29.37
N LEU A 906 23.30 3.99 -30.19
CA LEU A 906 21.87 3.76 -29.98
C LEU A 906 21.34 2.61 -30.85
N SER A 907 22.19 1.67 -31.30
CA SER A 907 21.74 0.52 -32.11
C SER A 907 20.78 -0.43 -31.37
N SER A 908 20.87 -0.48 -30.04
CA SER A 908 19.99 -1.27 -29.15
C SER A 908 18.74 -0.50 -28.72
N ILE A 909 17.57 -1.11 -28.94
CA ILE A 909 16.29 -0.59 -28.42
C ILE A 909 16.25 -0.60 -26.88
N ASP A 910 17.00 -1.48 -26.21
CA ASP A 910 17.01 -1.59 -24.75
C ASP A 910 17.79 -0.41 -24.10
N THR A 911 18.85 0.08 -24.75
CA THR A 911 19.52 1.36 -24.45
C THR A 911 18.52 2.52 -24.52
N VAL A 912 17.83 2.65 -25.66
CA VAL A 912 16.87 3.74 -25.92
C VAL A 912 15.65 3.66 -24.99
N ALA A 913 15.20 2.45 -24.65
CA ALA A 913 14.16 2.23 -23.65
C ALA A 913 14.59 2.61 -22.23
N SER A 914 15.90 2.67 -21.95
CA SER A 914 16.44 3.22 -20.70
C SER A 914 16.43 4.74 -20.69
N LEU A 915 16.86 5.38 -21.78
CA LEU A 915 16.80 6.85 -21.94
C LEU A 915 15.35 7.36 -21.92
N SER A 916 14.43 6.63 -22.54
CA SER A 916 13.00 6.96 -22.62
C SER A 916 12.24 6.81 -21.29
N GLN A 917 12.90 6.37 -20.21
CA GLN A 917 12.35 6.42 -18.85
C GLN A 917 12.35 7.85 -18.29
N GLN A 918 13.25 8.71 -18.78
CA GLN A 918 13.26 10.12 -18.42
C GLN A 918 12.20 10.88 -19.23
N THR A 919 11.53 11.82 -18.58
CA THR A 919 10.39 12.56 -19.17
C THR A 919 10.72 14.01 -19.49
N GLU A 920 11.86 14.48 -19.02
CA GLU A 920 12.32 15.88 -19.03
C GLU A 920 13.18 16.23 -20.26
N TRP A 921 13.30 15.33 -21.23
CA TRP A 921 13.98 15.60 -22.51
C TRP A 921 13.37 16.80 -23.24
N THR A 922 14.23 17.69 -23.74
CA THR A 922 13.79 18.74 -24.66
C THR A 922 13.35 18.14 -26.01
N PRO A 923 12.51 18.84 -26.80
CA PRO A 923 12.10 18.35 -28.12
C PRO A 923 13.27 18.13 -29.10
N GLY A 924 14.39 18.85 -28.92
CA GLY A 924 15.62 18.66 -29.69
C GLY A 924 16.34 17.37 -29.31
N GLN A 925 16.69 17.20 -28.02
CA GLN A 925 17.31 15.96 -27.50
C GLN A 925 16.46 14.71 -27.81
N ALA A 926 15.14 14.78 -27.63
CA ALA A 926 14.23 13.67 -27.95
C ALA A 926 14.24 13.31 -29.44
N LYS A 927 14.49 14.29 -30.32
CA LYS A 927 14.66 14.07 -31.76
C LYS A 927 16.04 13.47 -32.07
N SER A 928 17.12 13.94 -31.44
CA SER A 928 18.46 13.35 -31.60
C SER A 928 18.48 11.87 -31.17
N ILE A 929 17.86 11.51 -30.04
CA ILE A 929 17.73 10.11 -29.59
C ILE A 929 16.97 9.26 -30.63
N LEU A 930 15.87 9.79 -31.18
CA LEU A 930 15.10 9.10 -32.21
C LEU A 930 15.90 8.93 -33.51
N GLN A 931 16.64 9.95 -33.94
CA GLN A 931 17.43 9.91 -35.17
C GLN A 931 18.63 8.97 -35.03
N GLY A 932 19.41 9.08 -33.94
CA GLY A 932 20.53 8.17 -33.65
C GLY A 932 20.08 6.71 -33.62
N PHE A 933 18.97 6.39 -32.93
CA PHE A 933 18.41 5.02 -32.96
C PHE A 933 18.14 4.52 -34.39
N LEU A 934 17.54 5.34 -35.26
CA LEU A 934 17.21 4.95 -36.64
C LEU A 934 18.48 4.80 -37.52
N GLU A 935 19.49 5.64 -37.29
CA GLU A 935 20.74 5.66 -38.05
C GLU A 935 21.66 4.50 -37.63
N ASP A 936 21.92 4.31 -36.32
CA ASP A 936 22.81 3.27 -35.79
C ASP A 936 22.27 1.85 -35.99
N SER A 937 20.96 1.66 -35.79
CA SER A 937 20.31 0.37 -36.03
C SER A 937 20.09 0.06 -37.51
N GLY A 938 20.23 1.06 -38.39
CA GLY A 938 19.87 0.99 -39.81
C GLY A 938 18.37 0.81 -40.08
N TYR A 939 17.49 0.93 -39.07
CA TYR A 939 16.05 0.84 -39.25
C TYR A 939 15.45 2.13 -39.81
N ARG A 940 14.61 2.00 -40.83
CA ARG A 940 13.67 3.08 -41.20
C ARG A 940 12.41 2.94 -40.36
N ILE A 941 11.63 4.02 -40.24
CA ILE A 941 10.37 4.05 -39.46
C ILE A 941 9.39 2.95 -39.88
N GLN A 942 9.32 2.66 -41.19
CA GLN A 942 8.51 1.58 -41.74
C GLN A 942 8.99 0.19 -41.31
N ASP A 943 10.25 0.01 -40.91
CA ASP A 943 10.83 -1.28 -40.51
C ASP A 943 10.72 -1.53 -38.99
N LEU A 944 10.31 -0.51 -38.23
CA LEU A 944 10.09 -0.60 -36.78
C LEU A 944 9.06 -1.67 -36.39
N LYS A 945 9.39 -2.39 -35.33
CA LYS A 945 8.55 -3.40 -34.68
C LYS A 945 7.76 -2.81 -33.52
N SER A 946 6.69 -3.49 -33.12
CA SER A 946 5.87 -3.06 -31.98
C SER A 946 6.68 -2.87 -30.70
N PHE A 947 7.70 -3.69 -30.44
CA PHE A 947 8.61 -3.48 -29.30
C PHE A 947 9.56 -2.28 -29.46
N HIS A 948 9.94 -1.89 -30.69
CA HIS A 948 10.63 -0.62 -30.94
C HIS A 948 9.72 0.57 -30.58
N LEU A 949 8.44 0.52 -30.96
CA LEU A 949 7.47 1.57 -30.60
C LEU A 949 7.29 1.68 -29.07
N VAL A 950 7.28 0.57 -28.35
CA VAL A 950 7.20 0.59 -26.88
C VAL A 950 8.50 1.09 -26.24
N GLY A 951 9.67 0.68 -26.74
CA GLY A 951 10.96 1.13 -26.22
C GLY A 951 11.25 2.60 -26.48
N LEU A 952 10.87 3.14 -27.64
CA LEU A 952 10.99 4.57 -27.95
C LEU A 952 10.15 5.45 -27.01
N GLY A 953 9.06 4.94 -26.43
CA GLY A 953 8.30 5.62 -25.37
C GLY A 953 7.95 7.08 -25.71
N THR A 954 8.40 8.00 -24.87
CA THR A 954 8.18 9.46 -25.04
C THR A 954 8.87 10.04 -26.27
N THR A 955 9.97 9.47 -26.77
CA THR A 955 10.67 9.95 -27.97
C THR A 955 9.84 9.79 -29.24
N LEU A 956 8.82 8.90 -29.26
CA LEU A 956 7.82 8.86 -30.33
C LEU A 956 7.10 10.20 -30.53
N CYS A 957 6.98 11.03 -29.49
CA CYS A 957 6.35 12.35 -29.60
C CYS A 957 7.20 13.37 -30.37
N ALA A 958 8.48 13.08 -30.66
CA ALA A 958 9.36 13.90 -31.49
C ALA A 958 9.17 13.64 -33.01
N MET A 959 8.48 12.55 -33.39
CA MET A 959 8.16 12.26 -34.79
C MET A 959 7.25 13.34 -35.39
N ASN A 960 7.54 13.75 -36.62
CA ASN A 960 6.65 14.61 -37.38
C ASN A 960 5.47 13.81 -38.02
N ILE A 961 4.49 14.53 -38.58
CA ILE A 961 3.26 13.92 -39.12
C ILE A 961 3.56 12.91 -40.26
N THR A 962 4.53 13.20 -41.14
CA THR A 962 4.85 12.28 -42.25
C THR A 962 5.59 11.04 -41.73
N GLU A 963 6.47 11.21 -40.75
CA GLU A 963 7.17 10.12 -40.05
C GLU A 963 6.20 9.18 -39.34
N VAL A 964 5.29 9.71 -38.51
CA VAL A 964 4.25 8.90 -37.87
C VAL A 964 3.49 8.11 -38.94
N SER A 965 3.07 8.75 -40.05
CA SER A 965 2.31 8.08 -41.11
C SER A 965 2.98 6.79 -41.66
N LEU A 966 4.31 6.69 -41.64
CA LEU A 966 5.07 5.51 -42.12
C LEU A 966 5.02 4.28 -41.20
N ILE A 967 4.65 4.42 -39.92
CA ILE A 967 4.60 3.28 -38.98
C ILE A 967 3.60 2.21 -39.47
N LYS A 968 4.06 0.95 -39.60
CA LYS A 968 3.23 -0.18 -40.04
C LYS A 968 2.04 -0.42 -39.11
N ILE A 969 0.83 -0.44 -39.68
CA ILE A 969 -0.43 -0.71 -38.95
C ILE A 969 -0.41 -2.08 -38.24
N SER A 970 0.28 -3.08 -38.79
CA SER A 970 0.44 -4.41 -38.18
C SER A 970 1.14 -4.38 -36.82
N GLU A 971 2.05 -3.43 -36.63
CA GLU A 971 2.87 -3.22 -35.43
C GLU A 971 2.17 -2.23 -34.49
N PHE A 972 1.64 -1.12 -35.01
CA PHE A 972 0.89 -0.12 -34.23
C PHE A 972 -0.32 -0.73 -33.49
N ARG A 973 -1.12 -1.57 -34.15
CA ARG A 973 -2.37 -2.13 -33.59
C ARG A 973 -2.19 -2.95 -32.32
N VAL A 974 -0.99 -3.46 -32.05
CA VAL A 974 -0.71 -4.27 -30.85
C VAL A 974 -0.14 -3.45 -29.69
N VAL A 975 0.12 -2.14 -29.87
CA VAL A 975 0.70 -1.26 -28.83
C VAL A 975 -0.10 0.02 -28.58
N VAL A 976 -1.32 0.12 -29.13
CA VAL A 976 -2.18 1.30 -29.00
C VAL A 976 -2.33 1.77 -27.55
N ALA A 977 -2.54 0.85 -26.61
CA ALA A 977 -2.67 1.19 -25.19
C ALA A 977 -1.42 1.82 -24.56
N ARG A 978 -0.22 1.50 -25.06
CA ARG A 978 1.04 2.10 -24.59
C ARG A 978 1.26 3.47 -25.21
N ILE A 979 1.03 3.62 -26.52
CA ILE A 979 1.07 4.93 -27.19
C ILE A 979 -0.01 5.87 -26.61
N GLY A 980 -1.16 5.33 -26.23
CA GLY A 980 -2.26 6.02 -25.54
C GLY A 980 -1.97 6.48 -24.11
N THR A 981 -0.77 6.26 -23.58
CA THR A 981 -0.30 6.88 -22.33
C THR A 981 0.64 8.08 -22.56
N LEU A 982 1.06 8.33 -23.79
CA LEU A 982 2.02 9.39 -24.13
C LEU A 982 1.35 10.76 -24.22
N LEU A 983 2.01 11.78 -23.69
CA LEU A 983 1.55 13.18 -23.70
C LEU A 983 2.13 13.94 -24.89
N CYS A 984 1.90 13.44 -26.11
CA CYS A 984 2.41 14.07 -27.33
C CYS A 984 1.64 15.36 -27.69
N SER A 985 2.19 16.12 -28.65
CA SER A 985 1.51 17.27 -29.24
C SER A 985 0.18 16.87 -29.93
N THR A 986 -0.76 17.81 -30.00
CA THR A 986 -2.09 17.59 -30.60
C THR A 986 -2.01 17.14 -32.07
N HIS A 987 -1.01 17.62 -32.83
CA HIS A 987 -0.80 17.21 -34.21
C HIS A 987 -0.24 15.78 -34.36
N VAL A 988 0.61 15.33 -33.44
CA VAL A 988 1.08 13.93 -33.39
C VAL A 988 -0.05 13.00 -32.96
N LEU A 989 -0.83 13.39 -31.93
CA LEU A 989 -1.99 12.62 -31.48
C LEU A 989 -3.05 12.46 -32.59
N ALA A 990 -3.27 13.49 -33.42
CA ALA A 990 -4.17 13.41 -34.57
C ALA A 990 -3.72 12.40 -35.65
N GLU A 991 -2.42 12.20 -35.85
CA GLU A 991 -1.90 11.21 -36.79
C GLU A 991 -1.92 9.79 -36.20
N PHE A 992 -1.64 9.62 -34.91
CA PHE A 992 -1.91 8.35 -34.21
C PHE A 992 -3.41 8.01 -34.21
N LYS A 993 -4.30 9.01 -34.12
CA LYS A 993 -5.76 8.86 -34.24
C LYS A 993 -6.14 8.32 -35.63
N ARG A 994 -5.59 8.87 -36.72
CA ARG A 994 -5.76 8.32 -38.08
C ARG A 994 -5.30 6.87 -38.22
N LYS A 995 -4.21 6.46 -37.56
CA LYS A 995 -3.83 5.04 -37.53
C LYS A 995 -4.81 4.18 -36.74
N ALA A 996 -5.33 4.68 -35.63
CA ALA A 996 -6.36 3.99 -34.86
C ALA A 996 -7.64 3.77 -35.67
N GLU A 997 -8.02 4.68 -36.57
CA GLU A 997 -9.15 4.49 -37.50
C GLU A 997 -8.94 3.28 -38.43
N VAL A 998 -7.72 3.06 -38.93
CA VAL A 998 -7.40 1.88 -39.75
C VAL A 998 -7.49 0.58 -38.92
N VAL A 999 -7.29 0.65 -37.61
CA VAL A 999 -7.33 -0.52 -36.70
C VAL A 999 -8.73 -0.84 -36.18
N PHE A 1000 -9.48 0.19 -35.78
CA PHE A 1000 -10.78 0.04 -35.09
C PHE A 1000 -11.98 0.49 -35.92
N GLY A 1001 -11.75 1.04 -37.12
CA GLY A 1001 -12.78 1.60 -38.00
C GLY A 1001 -13.05 3.07 -37.71
N ASP A 1002 -14.09 3.58 -38.38
CA ASP A 1002 -14.67 4.92 -38.26
C ASP A 1002 -14.85 5.38 -36.78
N PRO A 1003 -14.38 6.58 -36.39
CA PRO A 1003 -14.55 7.13 -35.04
C PRO A 1003 -16.00 7.13 -34.55
N ALA A 1004 -16.97 7.37 -35.43
CA ALA A 1004 -18.40 7.37 -35.08
C ALA A 1004 -18.93 5.99 -34.66
N LYS A 1005 -18.12 4.93 -34.80
CA LYS A 1005 -18.45 3.54 -34.42
C LYS A 1005 -17.58 3.01 -33.28
N TRP A 1006 -16.76 3.85 -32.65
CA TRP A 1006 -15.91 3.43 -31.54
C TRP A 1006 -16.73 3.13 -30.28
N SER A 1007 -16.49 1.96 -29.70
CA SER A 1007 -17.11 1.51 -28.45
C SER A 1007 -16.29 1.91 -27.21
N GLY A 1008 -16.89 1.93 -26.03
CA GLY A 1008 -16.19 2.17 -24.74
C GLY A 1008 -14.83 1.45 -24.55
N PRO A 1009 -14.71 0.13 -24.85
CA PRO A 1009 -13.41 -0.56 -24.86
C PRO A 1009 -12.33 0.07 -25.74
N VAL A 1010 -12.70 0.65 -26.89
CA VAL A 1010 -11.76 1.33 -27.83
C VAL A 1010 -11.31 2.66 -27.24
N LEU A 1011 -12.23 3.49 -26.75
CA LEU A 1011 -11.86 4.78 -26.14
C LEU A 1011 -10.94 4.60 -24.92
N GLN A 1012 -11.17 3.56 -24.11
CA GLN A 1012 -10.26 3.19 -23.02
C GLN A 1012 -8.90 2.65 -23.50
N GLU A 1013 -8.82 1.98 -24.66
CA GLU A 1013 -7.56 1.50 -25.24
C GLU A 1013 -6.77 2.64 -25.92
N LEU A 1014 -7.45 3.67 -26.44
CA LEU A 1014 -6.82 4.82 -27.11
C LEU A 1014 -6.15 5.80 -26.15
N GLY A 1015 -6.72 5.99 -24.95
CA GLY A 1015 -6.21 6.97 -24.00
C GLY A 1015 -6.00 8.34 -24.62
N THR A 1016 -4.80 8.92 -24.48
CA THR A 1016 -4.44 10.25 -25.00
C THR A 1016 -4.61 10.40 -26.51
N ILE A 1017 -4.54 9.31 -27.31
CA ILE A 1017 -4.77 9.35 -28.76
C ILE A 1017 -6.18 9.88 -29.08
N ALA A 1018 -7.16 9.67 -28.20
CA ALA A 1018 -8.51 10.20 -28.37
C ALA A 1018 -8.58 11.75 -28.34
N ALA A 1019 -7.55 12.44 -27.84
CA ALA A 1019 -7.46 13.90 -27.93
C ALA A 1019 -7.12 14.39 -29.35
N GLY A 1020 -6.76 13.50 -30.27
CA GLY A 1020 -6.56 13.78 -31.69
C GLY A 1020 -7.84 13.78 -32.55
N LEU A 1021 -9.02 13.60 -31.95
CA LEU A 1021 -10.32 13.67 -32.64
C LEU A 1021 -10.60 15.09 -33.16
N THR A 1022 -11.25 15.22 -34.31
CA THR A 1022 -11.76 16.52 -34.79
C THR A 1022 -13.04 16.93 -34.06
N LYS A 1023 -13.43 18.20 -34.20
CA LYS A 1023 -14.70 18.69 -33.63
C LYS A 1023 -15.92 17.95 -34.19
N GLU A 1024 -15.92 17.60 -35.47
CA GLU A 1024 -17.01 16.87 -36.14
C GLU A 1024 -17.12 15.45 -35.58
N GLU A 1025 -15.99 14.75 -35.46
CA GLU A 1025 -15.93 13.39 -34.90
C GLU A 1025 -16.39 13.38 -33.43
N LEU A 1026 -15.91 14.34 -32.64
CA LEU A 1026 -16.27 14.48 -31.24
C LEU A 1026 -17.77 14.81 -31.04
N GLN A 1027 -18.37 15.61 -31.94
CA GLN A 1027 -19.80 15.89 -31.95
C GLN A 1027 -20.67 14.69 -32.37
N MET A 1028 -20.14 13.77 -33.19
CA MET A 1028 -20.84 12.55 -33.61
C MET A 1028 -20.83 11.43 -32.56
N LEU A 1029 -19.92 11.46 -31.58
CA LEU A 1029 -19.84 10.45 -30.53
C LEU A 1029 -21.06 10.50 -29.59
N ASP A 1030 -21.69 9.35 -29.37
CA ASP A 1030 -22.80 9.23 -28.42
C ASP A 1030 -22.39 9.68 -27.00
N LYS A 1031 -23.29 10.34 -26.29
CA LYS A 1031 -23.06 10.81 -24.92
C LYS A 1031 -22.77 9.67 -23.94
N ASP A 1032 -23.31 8.47 -24.18
CA ASP A 1032 -23.05 7.28 -23.38
C ASP A 1032 -21.60 6.80 -23.49
N LEU A 1033 -20.82 7.30 -24.47
CA LEU A 1033 -19.40 7.00 -24.63
C LEU A 1033 -18.47 7.91 -23.79
N MET A 1034 -18.96 9.06 -23.33
CA MET A 1034 -18.18 10.08 -22.61
C MET A 1034 -17.49 9.59 -21.32
N PRO A 1035 -18.05 8.65 -20.52
CA PRO A 1035 -17.36 8.08 -19.36
C PRO A 1035 -16.17 7.19 -19.71
N TYR A 1036 -16.05 6.74 -20.98
CA TYR A 1036 -15.00 5.81 -21.40
C TYR A 1036 -13.78 6.51 -22.03
N PHE A 1037 -13.76 7.83 -22.12
CA PHE A 1037 -12.49 8.55 -22.24
C PHE A 1037 -11.63 8.32 -20.99
N GLN A 1038 -10.31 8.36 -21.13
CA GLN A 1038 -9.42 8.42 -19.98
C GLN A 1038 -9.31 9.87 -19.47
N PRO A 1039 -9.13 10.11 -18.15
CA PRO A 1039 -8.90 11.45 -17.60
C PRO A 1039 -7.73 12.22 -18.22
N SER A 1040 -6.68 11.50 -18.64
CA SER A 1040 -5.55 12.03 -19.42
C SER A 1040 -5.99 12.58 -20.78
N ALA A 1041 -6.82 11.83 -21.51
CA ALA A 1041 -7.37 12.24 -22.80
C ALA A 1041 -8.21 13.52 -22.69
N ILE A 1042 -9.03 13.64 -21.63
CA ILE A 1042 -9.81 14.84 -21.36
C ILE A 1042 -8.89 16.05 -21.15
N LYS A 1043 -7.80 15.91 -20.39
CA LYS A 1043 -6.81 16.99 -20.19
C LYS A 1043 -6.06 17.38 -21.47
N CYS A 1044 -5.83 16.43 -22.37
CA CYS A 1044 -5.13 16.66 -23.64
C CYS A 1044 -6.00 17.22 -24.76
N LEU A 1045 -7.34 17.18 -24.64
CA LEU A 1045 -8.24 17.77 -25.65
C LEU A 1045 -8.01 19.29 -25.76
N PRO A 1046 -7.77 19.84 -26.96
CA PRO A 1046 -7.63 21.28 -27.15
C PRO A 1046 -8.86 22.04 -26.65
N ASP A 1047 -8.67 23.21 -26.05
CA ASP A 1047 -9.76 24.05 -25.51
C ASP A 1047 -10.84 24.35 -26.56
N GLU A 1048 -10.43 24.62 -27.82
CA GLU A 1048 -11.31 24.91 -28.95
C GLU A 1048 -12.07 23.69 -29.47
N ILE A 1049 -11.62 22.46 -29.15
CA ILE A 1049 -12.28 21.21 -29.52
C ILE A 1049 -13.19 20.75 -28.37
N PHE A 1050 -12.72 20.86 -27.12
CA PHE A 1050 -13.49 20.48 -25.93
C PHE A 1050 -14.79 21.30 -25.79
N LYS A 1051 -14.76 22.60 -26.09
CA LYS A 1051 -15.95 23.47 -26.04
C LYS A 1051 -17.06 23.09 -27.04
N GLU A 1052 -16.76 22.28 -28.05
CA GLU A 1052 -17.71 21.86 -29.08
C GLU A 1052 -18.58 20.67 -28.63
N LEU A 1053 -18.27 20.06 -27.48
CA LEU A 1053 -19.10 19.05 -26.82
C LEU A 1053 -20.47 19.63 -26.43
N SER A 1054 -21.53 18.91 -26.80
CA SER A 1054 -22.88 19.28 -26.40
C SER A 1054 -23.08 19.26 -24.89
N ALA A 1055 -24.06 20.01 -24.40
CA ALA A 1055 -24.44 19.98 -22.98
C ALA A 1055 -24.81 18.57 -22.49
N GLU A 1056 -25.35 17.71 -23.35
CA GLU A 1056 -25.65 16.31 -22.99
C GLU A 1056 -24.39 15.45 -22.88
N GLN A 1057 -23.42 15.59 -23.79
CA GLN A 1057 -22.14 14.90 -23.70
C GLN A 1057 -21.37 15.33 -22.43
N ILE A 1058 -21.29 16.63 -22.14
CA ILE A 1058 -20.62 17.14 -20.93
C ILE A 1058 -21.33 16.64 -19.65
N ALA A 1059 -22.67 16.59 -19.62
CA ALA A 1059 -23.40 15.99 -18.50
C ALA A 1059 -23.13 14.49 -18.33
N SER A 1060 -22.69 13.81 -19.39
CA SER A 1060 -22.47 12.36 -19.44
C SER A 1060 -20.99 11.96 -19.22
N LEU A 1061 -20.07 12.91 -19.01
CA LEU A 1061 -18.66 12.62 -18.69
C LEU A 1061 -18.51 11.73 -17.44
N GLY A 1062 -19.43 11.84 -16.49
CA GLY A 1062 -19.32 11.20 -15.17
C GLY A 1062 -18.27 11.86 -14.27
N PRO A 1063 -18.20 11.51 -12.97
CA PRO A 1063 -17.41 12.25 -11.99
C PRO A 1063 -15.89 12.26 -12.27
N GLU A 1064 -15.34 11.16 -12.80
CA GLU A 1064 -13.90 10.99 -13.05
C GLU A 1064 -13.41 11.91 -14.18
N ASN A 1065 -14.08 11.88 -15.33
CA ASN A 1065 -13.70 12.71 -16.48
C ASN A 1065 -14.13 14.17 -16.31
N ALA A 1066 -15.23 14.45 -15.60
CA ALA A 1066 -15.62 15.82 -15.27
C ALA A 1066 -14.59 16.51 -14.36
N ALA A 1067 -14.02 15.80 -13.38
CA ALA A 1067 -12.95 16.32 -12.52
C ALA A 1067 -11.60 16.50 -13.25
N ALA A 1068 -11.45 15.90 -14.44
CA ALA A 1068 -10.25 16.05 -15.27
C ALA A 1068 -10.24 17.32 -16.15
N VAL A 1069 -11.39 17.98 -16.33
CA VAL A 1069 -11.54 19.18 -17.17
C VAL A 1069 -10.66 20.32 -16.66
N THR A 1070 -9.83 20.88 -17.55
CA THR A 1070 -8.83 21.89 -17.15
C THR A 1070 -9.48 23.26 -16.86
N PRO A 1071 -8.83 24.14 -16.08
CA PRO A 1071 -9.30 25.52 -15.90
C PRO A 1071 -9.37 26.32 -17.20
N ALA A 1072 -8.59 25.95 -18.23
CA ALA A 1072 -8.59 26.62 -19.53
C ALA A 1072 -9.82 26.21 -20.35
N GLN A 1073 -10.03 24.90 -20.53
CA GLN A 1073 -11.26 24.31 -21.09
C GLN A 1073 -12.52 24.87 -20.43
N ARG A 1074 -12.56 24.91 -19.08
CA ARG A 1074 -13.74 25.37 -18.32
C ARG A 1074 -14.09 26.84 -18.58
N ARG A 1075 -13.14 27.69 -18.96
CA ARG A 1075 -13.40 29.11 -19.31
C ARG A 1075 -14.05 29.29 -20.70
N GLN A 1076 -13.91 28.31 -21.60
CA GLN A 1076 -14.50 28.35 -22.95
C GLN A 1076 -15.96 27.85 -22.99
N LEU A 1077 -16.46 27.29 -21.89
CA LEU A 1077 -17.79 26.68 -21.83
C LEU A 1077 -18.91 27.73 -21.67
N SER A 1078 -20.00 27.54 -22.40
CA SER A 1078 -21.25 28.27 -22.19
C SER A 1078 -21.89 27.96 -20.83
N VAL A 1079 -22.80 28.83 -20.37
CA VAL A 1079 -23.52 28.66 -19.10
C VAL A 1079 -24.22 27.29 -19.00
N LEU A 1080 -24.83 26.81 -20.09
CA LEU A 1080 -25.50 25.50 -20.12
C LEU A 1080 -24.50 24.34 -20.02
N GLN A 1081 -23.33 24.46 -20.66
CA GLN A 1081 -22.25 23.48 -20.55
C GLN A 1081 -21.63 23.49 -19.15
N LEU A 1082 -21.45 24.64 -18.51
CA LEU A 1082 -21.00 24.76 -17.13
C LEU A 1082 -21.96 24.10 -16.13
N GLN A 1083 -23.27 24.31 -16.29
CA GLN A 1083 -24.31 23.60 -15.50
C GLN A 1083 -24.29 22.08 -15.75
N SER A 1084 -23.92 21.65 -16.96
CA SER A 1084 -23.80 20.24 -17.32
C SER A 1084 -22.56 19.60 -16.71
N LEU A 1085 -21.43 20.31 -16.73
CA LEU A 1085 -20.20 19.91 -16.06
C LEU A 1085 -20.41 19.78 -14.56
N GLN A 1086 -21.11 20.74 -13.94
CA GLN A 1086 -21.44 20.68 -12.51
C GLN A 1086 -22.29 19.44 -12.19
N ARG A 1087 -23.30 19.11 -13.01
CA ARG A 1087 -24.10 17.88 -12.86
C ARG A 1087 -23.25 16.61 -12.96
N ALA A 1088 -22.24 16.57 -13.84
CA ALA A 1088 -21.33 15.44 -13.97
C ALA A 1088 -20.37 15.31 -12.77
N LEU A 1089 -19.82 16.42 -12.25
CA LEU A 1089 -19.03 16.48 -11.02
C LEU A 1089 -19.84 16.00 -9.80
N ASP A 1090 -21.08 16.46 -9.69
CA ASP A 1090 -22.00 16.05 -8.63
C ASP A 1090 -22.46 14.58 -8.76
N GLY A 1091 -22.34 13.98 -9.95
CA GLY A 1091 -22.82 12.63 -10.25
C GLY A 1091 -24.35 12.54 -10.25
N ALA A 1092 -25.04 13.54 -10.80
CA ALA A 1092 -26.50 13.63 -10.83
C ALA A 1092 -27.12 12.98 -12.07
N LYS A 1093 -28.15 12.12 -11.91
CA LYS A 1093 -28.95 11.60 -13.04
C LYS A 1093 -29.81 12.71 -13.64
N THR A 1094 -29.97 12.74 -14.97
CA THR A 1094 -30.62 13.81 -15.75
C THR A 1094 -32.07 14.16 -15.33
N ARG A 1095 -32.76 13.25 -14.62
CA ARG A 1095 -34.15 13.42 -14.15
C ARG A 1095 -34.26 13.75 -12.65
N SER A 1096 -33.16 13.91 -11.90
CA SER A 1096 -33.19 13.95 -10.42
C SER A 1096 -33.75 15.23 -9.79
N TRP A 1097 -34.12 16.25 -10.57
CA TRP A 1097 -34.66 17.53 -10.05
C TRP A 1097 -36.08 17.44 -9.47
N LEU A 1098 -36.74 16.28 -9.58
CA LEU A 1098 -38.09 16.03 -9.04
C LEU A 1098 -38.09 15.39 -7.64
N ASP A 1099 -36.97 14.78 -7.21
CA ASP A 1099 -36.84 14.10 -5.91
C ASP A 1099 -36.11 15.00 -4.90
N THR A 1100 -36.72 16.13 -4.53
CA THR A 1100 -36.30 16.84 -3.30
C THR A 1100 -36.70 16.02 -2.07
N PRO A 1101 -35.78 15.72 -1.13
CA PRO A 1101 -36.17 15.08 0.12
C PRO A 1101 -37.18 15.96 0.87
N PRO A 1102 -38.28 15.41 1.44
CA PRO A 1102 -39.19 16.20 2.24
C PRO A 1102 -38.42 16.77 3.44
N SER A 1103 -38.46 18.10 3.59
CA SER A 1103 -37.75 18.76 4.68
C SER A 1103 -38.33 18.33 6.02
N ALA A 1104 -37.45 17.95 6.95
CA ALA A 1104 -37.83 17.67 8.33
C ALA A 1104 -38.30 18.96 9.01
N SER A 1105 -39.59 19.26 8.85
CA SER A 1105 -40.25 20.35 9.54
C SER A 1105 -40.34 20.00 11.03
N PRO A 1106 -39.94 20.88 11.96
CA PRO A 1106 -40.05 20.60 13.38
C PRO A 1106 -41.53 20.49 13.76
N THR A 1107 -41.94 19.30 14.21
CA THR A 1107 -43.31 19.03 14.64
C THR A 1107 -43.70 19.99 15.76
N ARG A 1108 -44.74 20.81 15.53
CA ARG A 1108 -45.33 21.66 16.57
C ARG A 1108 -45.71 20.82 17.79
N THR A 1109 -45.00 21.00 18.90
CA THR A 1109 -45.45 20.52 20.21
C THR A 1109 -46.72 21.26 20.59
N VAL A 1110 -47.78 20.49 20.87
CA VAL A 1110 -49.01 21.05 21.44
C VAL A 1110 -48.73 21.48 22.87
N SER A 1111 -49.20 22.69 23.19
CA SER A 1111 -49.03 23.38 24.46
C SER A 1111 -49.46 22.55 25.69
N SER A 1112 -48.55 22.34 26.64
CA SER A 1112 -48.89 22.11 28.05
C SER A 1112 -49.00 23.44 28.78
N ALA A 1113 -50.13 23.71 29.44
CA ALA A 1113 -50.35 24.95 30.17
C ALA A 1113 -49.50 25.02 31.45
N SER A 1114 -48.87 26.17 31.70
CA SER A 1114 -48.32 26.57 33.00
C SER A 1114 -48.73 28.00 33.32
N THR A 1115 -49.12 28.22 34.57
CA THR A 1115 -49.90 29.37 35.05
C THR A 1115 -49.12 30.68 35.22
N LEU A 1116 -49.89 31.78 35.29
CA LEU A 1116 -49.50 33.18 35.50
C LEU A 1116 -48.29 33.43 36.42
N GLY A 1117 -47.43 34.36 35.97
CA GLY A 1117 -46.47 35.09 36.81
C GLY A 1117 -45.80 36.22 36.02
N ALA A 1118 -46.09 37.47 36.37
CA ALA A 1118 -45.59 38.68 35.71
C ALA A 1118 -45.63 39.87 36.70
N PRO A 1119 -44.97 41.02 36.45
CA PRO A 1119 -43.73 41.24 35.71
C PRO A 1119 -42.73 42.20 36.43
N SER A 1120 -41.46 42.18 36.02
CA SER A 1120 -40.49 43.29 36.23
C SER A 1120 -39.21 43.09 35.42
N ALA A 1121 -38.42 44.08 35.01
CA ALA A 1121 -38.67 45.48 34.61
C ALA A 1121 -37.33 46.09 34.13
N TRP A 1122 -37.32 46.72 32.94
CA TRP A 1122 -36.28 47.66 32.44
C TRP A 1122 -34.87 47.06 32.13
N GLY A 1123 -34.10 47.52 31.14
CA GLY A 1123 -34.37 48.48 30.06
C GLY A 1123 -33.10 48.88 29.27
N LEU A 1124 -33.29 49.54 28.11
CA LEU A 1124 -32.31 50.36 27.33
C LEU A 1124 -31.20 49.60 26.55
N TRP A 1125 -31.12 49.69 25.21
CA TRP A 1125 -30.63 50.81 24.35
C TRP A 1125 -29.10 51.03 24.49
N LEU A 1126 -28.22 51.08 23.48
CA LEU A 1126 -28.23 51.12 21.99
C LEU A 1126 -27.03 50.24 21.48
N CYS A 1127 -26.57 50.13 20.22
CA CYS A 1127 -26.84 50.81 18.94
C CYS A 1127 -26.45 49.93 17.71
N CYS A 1128 -26.76 50.40 16.50
CA CYS A 1128 -26.05 50.12 15.24
C CYS A 1128 -25.71 51.48 14.58
N PRO A 1129 -24.69 51.58 13.69
CA PRO A 1129 -24.91 51.33 12.25
C PRO A 1129 -23.80 50.42 11.65
N LEU A 1130 -24.08 49.55 10.67
CA LEU A 1130 -24.28 49.84 9.24
C LEU A 1130 -23.16 50.67 8.58
N LEU A 1131 -22.33 50.02 7.76
CA LEU A 1131 -21.79 50.64 6.56
C LEU A 1131 -21.61 49.59 5.45
N VAL A 1132 -22.25 49.87 4.32
CA VAL A 1132 -22.14 49.16 3.03
C VAL A 1132 -20.95 49.74 2.26
N LEU A 1133 -20.24 48.92 1.50
CA LEU A 1133 -19.59 49.36 0.26
C LEU A 1133 -19.44 48.18 -0.72
N MET A 1134 -19.73 48.43 -2.00
CA MET A 1134 -19.55 47.53 -3.14
C MET A 1134 -18.49 48.10 -4.10
N ALA A 1135 -18.11 47.29 -5.11
CA ALA A 1135 -17.32 47.65 -6.30
C ALA A 1135 -15.80 47.84 -6.06
N GLU A 1136 -14.89 47.59 -7.01
CA GLU A 1136 -14.97 46.83 -8.29
C GLU A 1136 -13.57 46.37 -8.72
N THR A 1137 -13.56 45.40 -9.64
CA THR A 1137 -12.51 44.82 -10.53
C THR A 1137 -11.15 45.50 -10.82
N VAL A 1138 -10.22 44.67 -11.34
CA VAL A 1138 -8.93 44.91 -12.05
C VAL A 1138 -7.78 45.43 -11.16
N TRP A 1139 -6.55 44.88 -11.16
CA TRP A 1139 -5.87 43.87 -12.01
C TRP A 1139 -5.61 42.54 -11.29
#